data_AF-A0A5N7BVQ3-F1
#
_entry.id   AF-A0A5N7BVQ3-F1
#
_cell.length_a   1.000
_cell.length_b   1.000
_cell.length_c   1.000
_cell.angle_alpha   90.00
_cell.angle_beta   90.00
_cell.angle_gamma   90.00
#
_symmetry.space_group_name_H-M   'P 1'
#
loop_
_entity.id
_entity.type
_entity.pdbx_description
1 polymer ?
#
loop_
_entity_poly.entity_id
_entity_poly.type
_entity_poly.pdbx_seq_one_letter_code
_entity_poly.pdbx_strand_id
1 'polypeptide(L)'
;MATPLSGTAIITGGSGSLGSSIAIAIAKAHPFVHLLLLARDIRSDSIKALRDKIRLVGPRSIEVARVDLASFNSVVSFAENTVERIHTKEIPPVTLLVNCAAVASYVADQVTRDGFDPVYQTNCIAPFLLTISLLEAFRAGDGTPNGGARVINIGCSSMSKGSLDYFDKHDFSNQQPGTPLSSKEGYARFGSSKLIMSAAMYALRRSLVLNGKISLNIYTLDPGGMTGGSLLTENAPRSVRMIHQARSGLRPFLRVFSKSAINTPSVPAKVITKVAFQRNTVEQWGRERYYILGDVYEAGSVIPVLRDPPQMEVLLKKLMRQMEIGIKGMGSPHFGEMNRHHAFTNGYAAYPRGQGSTFSISPHRFQPRSQPALRRRRQLIQRLFLIGGVSLLLLVLIFPSWRAAILPVVSLGLLSSTEDLQLQTIRYYDLSAVQGSADGWEKEERVLMCTPLRDASSHLPMFFSHLRNLTYPHNLIDLAFLVSDSKDNTMEMLTSMLEELQADSDPTMPFGEISVIQKDFGQKVTQDVESRHGFAAQAGRRKLMAQARNWLLSATLRPTHSWVYWRDADVETAPFTIIEDLMRHDKDVIVPNVWRPLPDWLGGEQPYDLNSWQESETALALAETLDEDAVIVEGYAEYATWRPHLAYLRDPYGDPDMEMELDGVGGVSILAKAKVFRAGVHFPAFSFEKHAETEAFGKMAKRMGFSVVGLPHYTIWHLYEPSVDDLRHMEEMEQERKAREKEEREQAERSERVNAMFRDTKTESEIDNAFIHDDMETEKKEKTAAETENPKKPEAERQEEQKAPESLKGKDLKDAEEVPAIKPAQEHAGATHDEQLKQKE
;
A
#
# COMPACT_ATOMS: atom_id res chain seq x y z
N MET A 1 0.15 36.35 6.27
CA MET A 1 -0.50 35.77 7.47
C MET A 1 0.25 34.51 7.87
N ALA A 2 0.56 34.31 9.15
CA ALA A 2 1.27 33.11 9.61
C ALA A 2 0.35 31.88 9.51
N THR A 3 0.81 30.81 8.86
CA THR A 3 0.09 29.52 8.80
C THR A 3 -0.24 29.03 10.21
N PRO A 4 -1.52 28.72 10.54
CA PRO A 4 -1.92 28.29 11.87
C PRO A 4 -1.32 26.90 12.22
N LEU A 5 -1.19 26.63 13.52
CA LEU A 5 -0.73 25.33 14.00
C LEU A 5 -1.83 24.27 13.76
N SER A 6 -1.43 23.08 13.32
CA SER A 6 -2.35 22.02 12.89
C SER A 6 -2.89 21.16 14.04
N GLY A 7 -2.34 21.28 15.24
CA GLY A 7 -2.68 20.45 16.40
C GLY A 7 -1.54 20.36 17.41
N THR A 8 -1.81 19.74 18.56
CA THR A 8 -0.85 19.49 19.63
C THR A 8 -0.45 18.01 19.69
N ALA A 9 0.86 17.75 19.71
CA ALA A 9 1.44 16.43 19.91
C ALA A 9 2.14 16.34 21.27
N ILE A 10 1.61 15.49 22.15
CA ILE A 10 2.12 15.26 23.51
C ILE A 10 3.00 14.01 23.51
N ILE A 11 4.22 14.11 24.04
CA ILE A 11 5.14 12.96 24.17
C ILE A 11 5.56 12.79 25.61
N THR A 12 5.20 11.66 26.24
CA THR A 12 5.72 11.32 27.58
C THR A 12 7.16 10.82 27.49
N GLY A 13 7.99 11.19 28.46
CA GLY A 13 9.40 10.78 28.47
C GLY A 13 10.21 11.47 27.37
N GLY A 14 9.91 12.74 27.09
CA GLY A 14 10.60 13.53 26.06
C GLY A 14 12.11 13.65 26.25
N SER A 15 12.61 13.48 27.48
CA SER A 15 14.04 13.43 27.81
C SER A 15 14.71 12.08 27.54
N GLY A 16 13.94 11.03 27.24
CA GLY A 16 14.44 9.69 26.97
C GLY A 16 14.99 9.56 25.54
N SER A 17 15.79 8.52 25.30
CA SER A 17 16.44 8.27 24.00
C SER A 17 15.44 8.14 22.84
N LEU A 18 14.34 7.41 23.04
CA LEU A 18 13.29 7.25 22.05
C LEU A 18 12.38 8.48 21.96
N GLY A 19 11.92 9.02 23.10
CA GLY A 19 11.03 10.18 23.15
C GLY A 19 11.62 11.42 22.48
N SER A 20 12.90 11.71 22.75
CA SER A 20 13.64 12.80 22.10
C SER A 20 13.79 12.60 20.59
N SER A 21 14.03 11.37 20.15
CA SER A 21 14.13 11.04 18.72
C SER A 21 12.77 11.18 18.01
N ILE A 22 11.67 10.80 18.66
CA ILE A 22 10.30 11.01 18.14
C ILE A 22 10.02 12.50 18.02
N ALA A 23 10.33 13.29 19.05
CA ALA A 23 10.15 14.75 19.03
C ALA A 23 10.89 15.40 17.86
N ILE A 24 12.15 15.01 17.61
CA ILE A 24 12.93 15.49 16.46
C ILE A 24 12.32 15.03 15.13
N ALA A 25 11.85 13.80 15.04
CA ALA A 25 11.24 13.28 13.82
C ALA A 25 9.93 14.00 13.47
N ILE A 26 9.07 14.25 14.46
CA ILE A 26 7.84 15.05 14.28
C ILE A 26 8.20 16.49 13.92
N ALA A 27 9.17 17.10 14.60
CA ALA A 27 9.63 18.45 14.30
C ALA A 27 10.07 18.64 12.84
N LYS A 28 10.73 17.62 12.26
CA LYS A 28 11.16 17.62 10.84
C LYS A 28 10.00 17.46 9.87
N ALA A 29 9.14 16.47 10.13
CA ALA A 29 8.11 16.06 9.18
C ALA A 29 6.84 16.93 9.25
N HIS A 30 6.56 17.52 10.42
CA HIS A 30 5.32 18.26 10.70
C HIS A 30 5.63 19.57 11.46
N PRO A 31 6.24 20.56 10.80
CA PRO A 31 6.70 21.80 11.45
C PRO A 31 5.59 22.70 12.01
N PHE A 32 4.33 22.45 11.61
CA PHE A 32 3.15 23.19 12.08
C PHE A 32 2.45 22.55 13.29
N VAL A 33 3.01 21.49 13.88
CA VAL A 33 2.48 20.86 15.09
C VAL A 33 3.08 21.54 16.32
N HIS A 34 2.24 21.82 17.33
CA HIS A 34 2.71 22.23 18.65
C HIS A 34 3.27 20.99 19.39
N LEU A 35 4.57 20.97 19.64
CA LEU A 35 5.22 19.88 20.37
C LEU A 35 5.23 20.15 21.88
N LEU A 36 4.52 19.32 22.65
CA LEU A 36 4.47 19.39 24.11
C LEU A 36 5.20 18.17 24.71
N LEU A 37 6.44 18.37 25.17
CA LEU A 37 7.28 17.31 25.69
C LEU A 37 7.13 17.19 27.21
N LEU A 38 6.81 16.00 27.72
CA LEU A 38 6.67 15.76 29.14
C LEU A 38 7.93 15.09 29.70
N ALA A 39 8.53 15.72 30.71
CA ALA A 39 9.72 15.20 31.38
C ALA A 39 9.62 15.42 32.89
N ARG A 40 10.14 14.48 33.67
CA ARG A 40 10.17 14.59 35.14
C ARG A 40 11.15 15.66 35.61
N ASP A 41 12.30 15.80 34.93
CA ASP A 41 13.28 16.84 35.18
C ASP A 41 13.50 17.72 33.94
N ILE A 42 12.78 18.82 33.89
CA ILE A 42 12.84 19.82 32.82
C ILE A 42 14.13 20.67 32.86
N ARG A 43 14.91 20.60 33.95
CA ARG A 43 16.15 21.37 34.11
C ARG A 43 17.40 20.61 33.64
N SER A 44 17.24 19.33 33.31
CA SER A 44 18.31 18.48 32.81
C SER A 44 18.92 19.03 31.52
N ASP A 45 20.25 18.90 31.39
CA ASP A 45 20.96 19.41 30.21
C ASP A 45 20.57 18.67 28.93
N SER A 46 20.14 17.41 29.03
CA SER A 46 19.60 16.64 27.91
C SER A 46 18.33 17.26 27.33
N ILE A 47 17.44 17.81 28.17
CA ILE A 47 16.23 18.52 27.72
C ILE A 47 16.54 19.88 27.12
N LYS A 48 17.49 20.63 27.70
CA LYS A 48 17.94 21.90 27.11
C LYS A 48 18.52 21.68 25.72
N ALA A 49 19.46 20.73 25.60
CA ALA A 49 20.08 20.38 24.33
C ALA A 49 19.05 19.87 23.30
N LEU A 50 18.05 19.09 23.74
CA LEU A 50 16.96 18.65 22.88
C LEU A 50 16.13 19.84 22.36
N ARG A 51 15.74 20.75 23.25
CA ARG A 51 14.96 21.95 22.88
C ARG A 51 15.71 22.79 21.86
N ASP A 52 17.00 23.04 22.09
CA ASP A 52 17.82 23.85 21.21
C ASP A 52 18.02 23.15 19.86
N LYS A 53 18.22 21.82 19.85
CA LYS A 53 18.28 21.02 18.62
C LYS A 53 16.96 21.05 17.84
N ILE A 54 15.82 20.94 18.51
CA ILE A 54 14.52 21.00 17.86
C ILE A 54 14.26 22.38 17.27
N ARG A 55 14.63 23.46 17.97
CA ARG A 55 14.49 24.84 17.47
C ARG A 55 15.28 25.09 16.17
N LEU A 56 16.45 24.45 16.01
CA LEU A 56 17.24 24.53 14.77
C LEU A 56 16.59 23.79 13.58
N VAL A 57 15.68 22.86 13.85
CA VAL A 57 15.12 21.93 12.87
C VAL A 57 13.77 22.40 12.32
N GLY A 58 13.10 23.34 12.97
CA GLY A 58 12.01 24.12 12.37
C GLY A 58 10.56 23.89 12.81
N PRO A 59 10.19 23.25 13.95
CA PRO A 59 8.82 23.37 14.42
C PRO A 59 8.58 24.80 14.92
N ARG A 60 7.44 25.38 14.53
CA ARG A 60 7.07 26.74 14.93
C ARG A 60 6.78 26.87 16.43
N SER A 61 6.49 25.77 17.13
CA SER A 61 6.13 25.81 18.55
C SER A 61 6.55 24.54 19.30
N ILE A 62 7.33 24.71 20.37
CA ILE A 62 7.77 23.65 21.28
C ILE A 62 7.71 24.13 22.73
N GLU A 63 7.12 23.31 23.59
CA GLU A 63 7.04 23.48 25.03
C GLU A 63 7.49 22.21 25.77
N VAL A 64 8.04 22.38 26.97
CA VAL A 64 8.39 21.27 27.86
C VAL A 64 7.65 21.46 29.19
N ALA A 65 6.84 20.49 29.58
CA ALA A 65 6.10 20.50 30.84
C ALA A 65 6.66 19.46 31.82
N ARG A 66 6.67 19.83 33.10
CA ARG A 66 7.09 18.92 34.18
C ARG A 66 5.93 17.99 34.53
N VAL A 67 6.13 16.69 34.30
CA VAL A 67 5.16 15.66 34.69
C VAL A 67 5.89 14.47 35.30
N ASP A 68 5.46 14.06 36.49
CA ASP A 68 5.91 12.85 37.14
C ASP A 68 4.82 11.78 37.09
N LEU A 69 5.02 10.75 36.26
CA LEU A 69 4.08 9.64 36.10
C LEU A 69 4.00 8.74 37.34
N ALA A 70 4.90 8.89 38.32
CA ALA A 70 4.79 8.24 39.63
C ALA A 70 3.91 9.02 40.64
N SER A 71 3.19 10.05 40.18
CA SER A 71 2.23 10.83 40.98
C SER A 71 0.95 11.12 40.20
N PHE A 72 -0.20 10.62 40.68
CA PHE A 72 -1.50 10.92 40.04
C PHE A 72 -1.84 12.40 40.06
N ASN A 73 -1.55 13.11 41.16
CA ASN A 73 -1.71 14.56 41.23
C ASN A 73 -0.95 15.27 40.10
N SER A 74 0.30 14.88 39.85
CA SER A 74 1.08 15.46 38.76
C SER A 74 0.48 15.21 37.37
N VAL A 75 -0.16 14.05 37.16
CA VAL A 75 -0.79 13.68 35.88
C VAL A 75 -2.09 14.45 35.68
N VAL A 76 -2.94 14.49 36.71
CA VAL A 76 -4.24 15.16 36.67
C VAL A 76 -4.08 16.66 36.51
N SER A 77 -3.24 17.32 37.33
CA SER A 77 -3.02 18.77 37.22
C SER A 77 -2.47 19.17 35.85
N PHE A 78 -1.61 18.34 35.25
CA PHE A 78 -1.13 18.59 33.89
C PHE A 78 -2.25 18.48 32.85
N ALA A 79 -3.07 17.43 32.94
CA ALA A 79 -4.16 17.21 31.99
C ALA A 79 -5.22 18.31 32.08
N GLU A 80 -5.62 18.70 33.30
CA GLU A 80 -6.57 19.80 33.56
C GLU A 80 -6.05 21.12 32.97
N ASN A 81 -4.79 21.47 33.27
CA ASN A 81 -4.17 22.67 32.70
C ASN A 81 -4.11 22.61 31.17
N THR A 82 -3.83 21.45 30.58
CA THR A 82 -3.81 21.28 29.11
C THR A 82 -5.20 21.48 28.51
N VAL A 83 -6.24 20.91 29.13
CA VAL A 83 -7.64 21.05 28.70
C VAL A 83 -8.08 22.52 28.77
N GLU A 84 -7.76 23.21 29.88
CA GLU A 84 -8.04 24.64 30.07
C GLU A 84 -7.36 25.51 28.99
N ARG A 85 -6.09 25.24 28.69
CA ARG A 85 -5.33 25.96 27.65
C ARG A 85 -5.89 25.75 26.25
N ILE A 86 -6.50 24.60 25.98
CA ILE A 86 -7.20 24.33 24.71
C ILE A 86 -8.54 25.08 24.67
N HIS A 87 -9.30 25.07 25.76
CA HIS A 87 -10.57 25.80 25.85
C HIS A 87 -10.39 27.32 25.71
N THR A 88 -9.34 27.86 26.30
CA THR A 88 -8.95 29.28 26.18
C THR A 88 -8.25 29.60 24.86
N LYS A 89 -8.04 28.59 23.99
CA LYS A 89 -7.36 28.69 22.68
C LYS A 89 -5.91 29.17 22.77
N GLU A 90 -5.24 29.00 23.91
CA GLU A 90 -3.81 29.26 24.07
C GLU A 90 -2.98 28.27 23.24
N ILE A 91 -3.41 27.00 23.21
CA ILE A 91 -2.80 25.95 22.38
C ILE A 91 -3.85 25.22 21.53
N PRO A 92 -3.46 24.66 20.37
CA PRO A 92 -4.37 23.86 19.54
C PRO A 92 -4.85 22.57 20.24
N PRO A 93 -5.98 21.97 19.79
CA PRO A 93 -6.44 20.68 20.28
C PRO A 93 -5.38 19.57 20.20
N VAL A 94 -5.46 18.58 21.08
CA VAL A 94 -4.52 17.45 21.05
C VAL A 94 -4.90 16.51 19.92
N THR A 95 -4.00 16.33 18.97
CA THR A 95 -4.17 15.41 17.83
C THR A 95 -3.37 14.13 17.99
N LEU A 96 -2.33 14.14 18.85
CA LEU A 96 -1.46 13.00 19.09
C LEU A 96 -1.01 12.92 20.55
N LEU A 97 -1.13 11.75 21.16
CA LEU A 97 -0.48 11.39 22.42
C LEU A 97 0.43 10.17 22.21
N VAL A 98 1.72 10.32 22.54
CA VAL A 98 2.67 9.21 22.52
C VAL A 98 3.08 8.85 23.95
N ASN A 99 2.59 7.70 24.42
CA ASN A 99 2.93 7.11 25.70
C ASN A 99 4.28 6.38 25.59
N CYS A 100 5.38 7.14 25.58
CA CYS A 100 6.74 6.66 25.40
C CYS A 100 7.52 6.48 26.73
N ALA A 101 7.16 7.20 27.79
CA ALA A 101 7.82 7.05 29.08
C ALA A 101 7.75 5.60 29.59
N ALA A 102 8.87 5.11 30.10
CA ALA A 102 8.95 3.80 30.71
C ALA A 102 10.07 3.76 31.77
N VAL A 103 9.87 2.95 32.79
CA VAL A 103 10.87 2.59 33.79
C VAL A 103 10.95 1.07 33.89
N ALA A 104 12.15 0.56 34.14
CA ALA A 104 12.38 -0.84 34.48
C ALA A 104 13.23 -0.88 35.75
N SER A 105 12.93 -1.82 36.64
CA SER A 105 13.67 -2.02 37.88
C SER A 105 13.98 -3.50 38.08
N TYR A 106 15.15 -3.76 38.65
CA TYR A 106 15.65 -5.09 38.97
C TYR A 106 15.86 -5.26 40.48
N VAL A 107 15.20 -4.42 41.27
CA VAL A 107 15.16 -4.47 42.74
C VAL A 107 13.72 -4.32 43.22
N ALA A 108 13.46 -4.70 44.47
CA ALA A 108 12.23 -4.34 45.17
C ALA A 108 12.24 -2.81 45.39
N ASP A 109 11.33 -2.11 44.71
CA ASP A 109 11.24 -0.65 44.84
C ASP A 109 10.27 -0.29 45.98
N GLN A 110 10.49 0.89 46.57
CA GLN A 110 9.47 1.50 47.42
C GLN A 110 8.24 1.84 46.56
N VAL A 111 7.04 1.62 47.11
CA VAL A 111 5.80 2.03 46.45
C VAL A 111 5.79 3.53 46.19
N THR A 112 5.10 3.94 45.13
CA THR A 112 4.88 5.35 44.80
C THR A 112 4.09 6.05 45.90
N ARG A 113 3.98 7.38 45.79
CA ARG A 113 3.17 8.19 46.71
C ARG A 113 1.69 7.80 46.69
N ASP A 114 1.23 7.24 45.58
CA ASP A 114 -0.15 6.79 45.39
C ASP A 114 -0.34 5.31 45.81
N GLY A 115 0.71 4.67 46.37
CA GLY A 115 0.64 3.32 46.94
C GLY A 115 0.77 2.18 45.91
N PHE A 116 1.26 2.46 44.71
CA PHE A 116 1.42 1.45 43.66
C PHE A 116 2.89 1.08 43.44
N ASP A 117 3.10 -0.08 42.84
CA ASP A 117 4.40 -0.45 42.29
C ASP A 117 4.88 0.61 41.26
N PRO A 118 6.11 1.16 41.38
CA PRO A 118 6.58 2.23 40.48
C PRO A 118 6.63 1.87 39.00
N VAL A 119 6.94 0.61 38.66
CA VAL A 119 6.95 0.12 37.29
C VAL A 119 5.51 0.01 36.78
N TYR A 120 4.59 -0.49 37.62
CA TYR A 120 3.17 -0.58 37.27
C TYR A 120 2.54 0.79 37.05
N GLN A 121 2.74 1.71 37.98
CA GLN A 121 2.13 3.04 37.89
C GLN A 121 2.68 3.81 36.69
N THR A 122 4.01 3.92 36.58
CA THR A 122 4.65 4.75 35.55
C THR A 122 4.37 4.23 34.14
N ASN A 123 4.38 2.91 33.94
CA ASN A 123 4.27 2.31 32.60
C ASN A 123 2.84 1.97 32.20
N CYS A 124 1.91 1.86 33.16
CA CYS A 124 0.55 1.37 32.93
C CYS A 124 -0.52 2.32 33.47
N ILE A 125 -0.62 2.51 34.80
CA ILE A 125 -1.77 3.25 35.37
C ILE A 125 -1.72 4.74 34.98
N ALA A 126 -0.56 5.38 35.10
CA ALA A 126 -0.43 6.81 34.87
C ALA A 126 -0.66 7.23 33.41
N PRO A 127 -0.15 6.53 32.37
CA PRO A 127 -0.49 6.92 31.01
C PRO A 127 -1.92 6.51 30.61
N PHE A 128 -2.52 5.51 31.26
CA PHE A 128 -3.96 5.22 31.14
C PHE A 128 -4.80 6.37 31.72
N LEU A 129 -4.46 6.85 32.93
CA LEU A 129 -5.05 8.02 33.56
C LEU A 129 -4.88 9.27 32.69
N LEU A 130 -3.67 9.54 32.21
CA LEU A 130 -3.38 10.67 31.33
C LEU A 130 -4.26 10.67 30.08
N THR A 131 -4.44 9.50 29.46
CA THR A 131 -5.27 9.36 28.26
C THR A 131 -6.74 9.63 28.55
N ILE A 132 -7.25 9.19 29.70
CA ILE A 132 -8.63 9.45 30.13
C ILE A 132 -8.84 10.92 30.50
N SER A 133 -7.91 11.52 31.24
CA SER A 133 -7.98 12.93 31.63
C SER A 133 -7.86 13.88 30.43
N LEU A 134 -7.29 13.44 29.31
CA LEU A 134 -7.19 14.22 28.06
C LEU A 134 -8.34 13.95 27.06
N LEU A 135 -9.37 13.17 27.42
CA LEU A 135 -10.48 12.87 26.50
C LEU A 135 -11.18 14.12 25.96
N GLU A 136 -11.34 15.15 26.78
CA GLU A 136 -11.92 16.44 26.35
C GLU A 136 -10.98 17.21 25.40
N ALA A 137 -9.67 17.17 25.67
CA ALA A 137 -8.66 17.76 24.80
C ALA A 137 -8.61 17.10 23.40
N PHE A 138 -8.89 15.79 23.31
CA PHE A 138 -9.04 15.08 22.03
C PHE A 138 -10.34 15.44 21.31
N ARG A 139 -11.43 15.68 22.06
CA ARG A 139 -12.77 16.00 21.52
C ARG A 139 -12.81 17.36 20.83
N ALA A 140 -11.93 18.29 21.20
CA ALA A 140 -11.80 19.60 20.57
C ALA A 140 -11.16 19.54 19.16
N GLY A 141 -10.58 18.39 18.76
CA GLY A 141 -10.14 18.14 17.38
C GLY A 141 -11.35 17.94 16.46
N ASP A 142 -11.23 18.39 15.20
CA ASP A 142 -12.27 18.71 14.20
C ASP A 142 -13.43 17.72 13.91
N GLY A 143 -13.62 16.65 14.67
CA GLY A 143 -14.84 15.84 14.66
C GLY A 143 -15.12 15.12 13.34
N THR A 144 -14.20 15.16 12.37
CA THR A 144 -14.39 14.54 11.06
C THR A 144 -14.01 13.06 11.06
N PRO A 145 -14.63 12.23 10.21
CA PRO A 145 -14.26 10.82 10.01
C PRO A 145 -12.80 10.62 9.56
N ASN A 146 -12.16 11.67 9.02
CA ASN A 146 -10.80 11.64 8.47
C ASN A 146 -9.74 12.34 9.37
N GLY A 147 -10.12 12.91 10.52
CA GLY A 147 -9.28 13.77 11.38
C GLY A 147 -9.15 13.36 12.86
N GLY A 148 -9.48 12.12 13.23
CA GLY A 148 -9.47 11.67 14.64
C GLY A 148 -8.11 11.72 15.35
N ALA A 149 -8.11 12.04 16.65
CA ALA A 149 -6.93 12.03 17.50
C ALA A 149 -6.36 10.61 17.65
N ARG A 150 -5.04 10.52 17.85
CA ARG A 150 -4.33 9.22 17.97
C ARG A 150 -3.57 9.10 19.29
N VAL A 151 -3.64 7.92 19.90
CA VAL A 151 -2.80 7.50 21.03
C VAL A 151 -1.90 6.36 20.58
N ILE A 152 -0.59 6.53 20.76
CA ILE A 152 0.41 5.50 20.48
C ILE A 152 1.06 5.07 21.79
N ASN A 153 0.85 3.81 22.15
CA ASN A 153 1.52 3.17 23.28
C ASN A 153 2.80 2.49 22.83
N ILE A 154 3.93 2.75 23.50
CA ILE A 154 5.19 2.06 23.20
C ILE A 154 5.20 0.69 23.88
N GLY A 155 5.05 -0.36 23.06
CA GLY A 155 5.06 -1.77 23.42
C GLY A 155 6.46 -2.36 23.56
N CYS A 156 6.55 -3.66 23.80
CA CYS A 156 7.82 -4.37 23.93
C CYS A 156 7.63 -5.90 23.81
N SER A 157 8.55 -6.57 23.12
CA SER A 157 8.59 -8.04 23.01
C SER A 157 8.62 -8.79 24.36
N SER A 158 9.05 -8.13 25.46
CA SER A 158 8.99 -8.68 26.81
C SER A 158 7.57 -8.89 27.35
N MET A 159 6.54 -8.34 26.68
CA MET A 159 5.13 -8.63 26.97
C MET A 159 4.82 -10.12 26.90
N SER A 160 5.53 -10.89 26.06
CA SER A 160 5.43 -12.36 25.97
C SER A 160 5.82 -13.09 27.26
N LYS A 161 6.48 -12.40 28.20
CA LYS A 161 6.87 -12.92 29.53
C LYS A 161 6.03 -12.34 30.67
N GLY A 162 5.09 -11.44 30.37
CA GLY A 162 4.22 -10.81 31.35
C GLY A 162 2.94 -11.60 31.63
N SER A 163 2.24 -11.23 32.71
CA SER A 163 0.90 -11.72 33.03
C SER A 163 0.00 -10.57 33.48
N LEU A 164 -1.32 -10.72 33.29
CA LEU A 164 -2.31 -9.66 33.63
C LEU A 164 -2.55 -9.49 35.13
N ASP A 165 -2.25 -10.54 35.90
CA ASP A 165 -2.40 -10.64 37.35
C ASP A 165 -1.07 -10.48 38.09
N TYR A 166 0.02 -10.10 37.39
CA TYR A 166 1.36 -10.03 37.97
C TYR A 166 1.39 -9.17 39.23
N PHE A 167 0.87 -7.95 39.14
CA PHE A 167 0.84 -6.97 40.23
C PHE A 167 -0.24 -7.24 41.29
N ASP A 168 -1.11 -8.23 41.07
CA ASP A 168 -2.03 -8.71 42.11
C ASP A 168 -1.37 -9.80 42.96
N LYS A 169 -0.49 -10.59 42.34
CA LYS A 169 0.21 -11.73 42.96
C LYS A 169 1.53 -11.35 43.61
N HIS A 170 2.17 -10.27 43.14
CA HIS A 170 3.49 -9.84 43.59
C HIS A 170 3.37 -8.48 44.26
N ASP A 171 3.35 -8.49 45.58
CA ASP A 171 3.45 -7.30 46.39
C ASP A 171 4.86 -7.16 46.97
N PHE A 172 5.55 -6.11 46.55
CA PHE A 172 6.91 -5.79 47.02
C PHE A 172 6.89 -4.89 48.26
N SER A 173 5.73 -4.45 48.75
CA SER A 173 5.61 -3.57 49.93
C SER A 173 6.21 -4.17 51.21
N ASN A 174 6.22 -5.50 51.31
CA ASN A 174 6.75 -6.24 52.46
C ASN A 174 8.24 -6.59 52.34
N GLN A 175 8.90 -6.24 51.23
CA GLN A 175 10.33 -6.48 51.03
C GLN A 175 11.13 -5.21 51.35
N GLN A 176 12.36 -5.38 51.87
CA GLN A 176 13.23 -4.23 52.08
C GLN A 176 13.56 -3.56 50.73
N PRO A 177 13.36 -2.24 50.57
CA PRO A 177 13.70 -1.53 49.35
C PRO A 177 15.17 -1.76 48.96
N GLY A 178 15.41 -2.02 47.68
CA GLY A 178 16.73 -2.35 47.15
C GLY A 178 17.09 -3.84 47.13
N THR A 179 16.22 -4.72 47.67
CA THR A 179 16.42 -6.18 47.57
C THR A 179 16.52 -6.60 46.10
N PRO A 180 17.60 -7.26 45.66
CA PRO A 180 17.77 -7.65 44.25
C PRO A 180 16.71 -8.63 43.79
N LEU A 181 16.13 -8.38 42.61
CA LEU A 181 15.27 -9.31 41.91
C LEU A 181 16.08 -10.10 40.87
N SER A 182 15.66 -11.32 40.59
CA SER A 182 16.25 -12.08 39.48
C SER A 182 15.99 -11.38 38.15
N SER A 183 16.86 -11.58 37.16
CA SER A 183 16.64 -10.99 35.83
C SER A 183 15.31 -11.44 35.23
N LYS A 184 14.88 -12.68 35.49
CA LYS A 184 13.60 -13.22 35.05
C LYS A 184 12.42 -12.46 35.65
N GLU A 185 12.46 -12.17 36.94
CA GLU A 185 11.43 -11.39 37.64
C GLU A 185 11.40 -9.94 37.15
N GLY A 186 12.55 -9.29 36.98
CA GLY A 186 12.63 -7.93 36.42
C GLY A 186 12.02 -7.85 35.02
N TYR A 187 12.33 -8.82 34.15
CA TYR A 187 11.71 -8.90 32.81
C TYR A 187 10.22 -9.19 32.86
N ALA A 188 9.76 -10.06 33.77
CA ALA A 188 8.34 -10.36 33.94
C ALA A 188 7.57 -9.13 34.47
N ARG A 189 8.13 -8.38 35.43
CA ARG A 189 7.55 -7.14 35.98
C ARG A 189 7.38 -6.07 34.90
N PHE A 190 8.45 -5.81 34.15
CA PHE A 190 8.41 -4.85 33.04
C PHE A 190 7.47 -5.32 31.92
N GLY A 191 7.57 -6.58 31.51
CA GLY A 191 6.72 -7.20 30.49
C GLY A 191 5.23 -7.16 30.83
N SER A 192 4.88 -7.45 32.09
CA SER A 192 3.51 -7.36 32.60
C SER A 192 2.98 -5.93 32.55
N SER A 193 3.80 -4.93 32.91
CA SER A 193 3.38 -3.52 32.83
C SER A 193 3.01 -3.11 31.40
N LYS A 194 3.78 -3.55 30.39
CA LYS A 194 3.54 -3.27 28.97
C LYS A 194 2.34 -4.05 28.41
N LEU A 195 2.15 -5.28 28.88
CA LEU A 195 1.02 -6.13 28.51
C LEU A 195 -0.30 -5.52 29.00
N ILE A 196 -0.37 -5.20 30.29
CA ILE A 196 -1.57 -4.65 30.93
C ILE A 196 -1.90 -3.29 30.30
N MET A 197 -0.90 -2.43 30.10
CA MET A 197 -1.09 -1.13 29.45
C MET A 197 -1.74 -1.28 28.07
N SER A 198 -1.14 -2.11 27.21
CA SER A 198 -1.62 -2.28 25.83
C SER A 198 -3.03 -2.86 25.81
N ALA A 199 -3.29 -3.90 26.60
CA ALA A 199 -4.60 -4.51 26.72
C ALA A 199 -5.65 -3.50 27.21
N ALA A 200 -5.42 -2.82 28.34
CA ALA A 200 -6.39 -1.87 28.88
C ALA A 200 -6.69 -0.71 27.93
N MET A 201 -5.69 -0.22 27.20
CA MET A 201 -5.85 0.82 26.19
C MET A 201 -6.70 0.37 24.99
N TYR A 202 -6.58 -0.89 24.54
CA TYR A 202 -7.51 -1.44 23.53
C TYR A 202 -8.93 -1.61 24.09
N ALA A 203 -9.10 -2.03 25.34
CA ALA A 203 -10.42 -2.09 25.96
C ALA A 203 -11.06 -0.70 26.04
N LEU A 204 -10.29 0.33 26.40
CA LEU A 204 -10.75 1.72 26.40
C LEU A 204 -11.18 2.15 25.01
N ARG A 205 -10.38 1.86 23.98
CA ARG A 205 -10.76 2.13 22.57
C ARG A 205 -12.10 1.48 22.22
N ARG A 206 -12.28 0.19 22.50
CA ARG A 206 -13.56 -0.52 22.25
C ARG A 206 -14.72 0.17 22.94
N SER A 207 -14.56 0.57 24.21
CA SER A 207 -15.58 1.27 24.98
C SER A 207 -15.93 2.64 24.38
N LEU A 208 -14.93 3.42 23.95
CA LEU A 208 -15.13 4.73 23.34
C LEU A 208 -15.84 4.63 21.97
N VAL A 209 -15.47 3.64 21.15
CA VAL A 209 -16.11 3.36 19.86
C VAL A 209 -17.58 2.95 20.05
N LEU A 210 -17.88 2.07 21.00
CA LEU A 210 -19.26 1.63 21.30
C LEU A 210 -20.15 2.77 21.77
N ASN A 211 -19.58 3.72 22.52
CA ASN A 211 -20.33 4.86 23.05
C ASN A 211 -20.47 6.02 22.04
N GLY A 212 -19.76 5.99 20.89
CA GLY A 212 -19.93 6.91 19.76
C GLY A 212 -19.55 8.38 20.01
N LYS A 213 -18.86 8.71 21.12
CA LYS A 213 -18.70 10.10 21.59
C LYS A 213 -17.38 10.78 21.23
N ILE A 214 -16.29 10.04 20.99
CA ILE A 214 -14.96 10.61 20.73
C ILE A 214 -14.26 9.81 19.63
N SER A 215 -13.77 10.53 18.62
CA SER A 215 -13.03 10.00 17.49
C SER A 215 -11.56 9.70 17.87
N LEU A 216 -11.33 8.72 18.77
CA LEU A 216 -10.00 8.38 19.31
C LEU A 216 -9.51 7.01 18.84
N ASN A 217 -8.41 7.00 18.10
CA ASN A 217 -7.71 5.76 17.74
C ASN A 217 -6.55 5.47 18.66
N ILE A 218 -6.40 4.20 19.02
CA ILE A 218 -5.36 3.74 19.94
C ILE A 218 -4.61 2.58 19.30
N TYR A 219 -3.29 2.70 19.25
CA TYR A 219 -2.37 1.71 18.70
C TYR A 219 -1.27 1.38 19.71
N THR A 220 -0.69 0.20 19.56
CA THR A 220 0.55 -0.17 20.25
C THR A 220 1.66 -0.37 19.23
N LEU A 221 2.83 0.21 19.47
CA LEU A 221 4.00 0.09 18.62
C LEU A 221 5.21 -0.37 19.42
N ASP A 222 5.77 -1.50 19.03
CA ASP A 222 7.02 -2.05 19.54
C ASP A 222 8.20 -1.50 18.73
N PRO A 223 9.13 -0.75 19.35
CA PRO A 223 10.28 -0.17 18.65
C PRO A 223 11.36 -1.21 18.30
N GLY A 224 11.16 -2.48 18.67
CA GLY A 224 12.17 -3.53 18.55
C GLY A 224 13.33 -3.33 19.54
N GLY A 225 14.41 -4.09 19.35
CA GLY A 225 15.62 -3.87 20.14
C GLY A 225 16.22 -2.50 19.80
N MET A 226 16.69 -1.74 20.80
CA MET A 226 17.32 -0.43 20.60
C MET A 226 18.77 -0.41 21.08
N THR A 227 19.62 0.30 20.34
CA THR A 227 21.01 0.63 20.71
C THR A 227 21.08 1.88 21.56
N GLY A 228 22.16 2.01 22.32
CA GLY A 228 22.49 3.20 23.12
C GLY A 228 22.22 3.03 24.61
N GLY A 229 22.67 4.00 25.41
CA GLY A 229 22.43 4.05 26.85
C GLY A 229 20.93 4.28 27.11
N SER A 230 20.19 3.21 27.35
CA SER A 230 18.81 3.30 27.82
C SER A 230 18.81 3.44 29.34
N LEU A 231 18.11 4.46 29.87
CA LEU A 231 17.83 4.62 31.29
C LEU A 231 17.15 3.37 31.90
N LEU A 232 16.54 2.52 31.07
CA LEU A 232 15.95 1.24 31.47
C LEU A 232 16.99 0.19 31.91
N THR A 233 18.25 0.36 31.53
CA THR A 233 19.34 -0.61 31.78
C THR A 233 20.42 -0.09 32.72
N GLU A 234 20.33 1.18 33.15
CA GLU A 234 21.33 1.85 33.97
C GLU A 234 21.55 1.13 35.30
N ASN A 235 20.46 0.72 35.94
CA ASN A 235 20.45 0.00 37.23
C ASN A 235 20.31 -1.52 37.09
N ALA A 236 20.53 -2.08 35.88
CA ALA A 236 20.44 -3.51 35.66
C ALA A 236 21.68 -4.27 36.19
N PRO A 237 21.54 -5.55 36.58
CA PRO A 237 22.67 -6.40 36.97
C PRO A 237 23.78 -6.41 35.90
N ARG A 238 25.05 -6.57 36.32
CA ARG A 238 26.20 -6.57 35.40
C ARG A 238 26.06 -7.59 34.26
N SER A 239 25.50 -8.76 34.56
CA SER A 239 25.20 -9.80 33.57
C SER A 239 24.24 -9.31 32.47
N VAL A 240 23.19 -8.58 32.84
CA VAL A 240 22.21 -8.02 31.89
C VAL A 240 22.83 -6.89 31.07
N ARG A 241 23.61 -6.01 31.70
CA ARG A 241 24.34 -4.93 31.00
C ARG A 241 25.37 -5.47 30.01
N MET A 242 26.13 -6.51 30.39
CA MET A 242 27.09 -7.18 29.51
C MET A 242 26.40 -7.85 28.32
N ILE A 243 25.26 -8.52 28.51
CA ILE A 243 24.47 -9.10 27.40
C ILE A 243 23.99 -8.00 26.44
N HIS A 244 23.52 -6.87 26.98
CA HIS A 244 23.07 -5.73 26.17
C HIS A 244 24.23 -5.08 25.38
N GLN A 245 25.40 -4.94 26.00
CA GLN A 245 26.62 -4.42 25.36
C GLN A 245 27.16 -5.38 24.29
N ALA A 246 27.26 -6.68 24.58
CA ALA A 246 27.70 -7.70 23.62
C ALA A 246 26.77 -7.77 22.39
N ARG A 247 25.46 -7.68 22.61
CA ARG A 247 24.45 -7.59 21.54
C ARG A 247 24.60 -6.33 20.68
N SER A 248 24.99 -5.20 21.28
CA SER A 248 25.23 -3.96 20.54
C SER A 248 26.48 -4.02 19.64
N GLY A 249 27.51 -4.78 20.02
CA GLY A 249 28.70 -5.02 19.19
C GLY A 249 28.46 -5.99 18.02
N LEU A 250 27.56 -6.96 18.20
CA LEU A 250 27.13 -7.92 17.16
C LEU A 250 26.06 -7.37 16.21
N ARG A 251 25.74 -6.07 16.29
CA ARG A 251 24.66 -5.42 15.53
C ARG A 251 24.69 -5.65 14.01
N PRO A 252 25.84 -5.56 13.30
CA PRO A 252 25.87 -5.77 11.85
C PRO A 252 25.42 -7.19 11.48
N PHE A 253 25.84 -8.17 12.27
CA PHE A 253 25.52 -9.58 12.07
C PHE A 253 24.08 -9.92 12.44
N LEU A 254 23.58 -9.40 13.57
CA LEU A 254 22.21 -9.68 14.03
C LEU A 254 21.14 -9.07 13.12
N ARG A 255 21.44 -7.95 12.45
CA ARG A 255 20.53 -7.30 11.49
C ARG A 255 20.36 -8.09 10.19
N VAL A 256 21.31 -8.96 9.84
CA VAL A 256 21.19 -9.88 8.69
C VAL A 256 20.07 -10.90 8.92
N PHE A 257 19.86 -11.33 10.18
CA PHE A 257 18.87 -12.37 10.52
C PHE A 257 17.51 -11.81 10.97
N SER A 258 17.44 -10.55 11.39
CA SER A 258 16.17 -9.91 11.76
C SER A 258 16.22 -8.39 11.63
N LYS A 259 15.31 -7.81 10.82
CA LYS A 259 15.17 -6.35 10.67
C LYS A 259 14.79 -5.64 11.97
N SER A 260 14.23 -6.35 12.96
CA SER A 260 13.90 -5.80 14.29
C SER A 260 15.02 -5.92 15.32
N ALA A 261 16.14 -6.55 14.95
CA ALA A 261 17.30 -6.65 15.82
C ALA A 261 18.09 -5.33 15.85
N ILE A 262 17.92 -4.60 16.96
CA ILE A 262 18.87 -3.59 17.45
C ILE A 262 19.04 -2.37 16.53
N ASN A 263 18.14 -1.40 16.71
CA ASN A 263 18.01 -0.16 15.95
C ASN A 263 18.58 1.05 16.68
N THR A 264 19.00 2.09 15.96
CA THR A 264 19.18 3.42 16.57
C THR A 264 17.82 4.01 16.89
N PRO A 265 17.64 4.79 17.98
CA PRO A 265 16.35 5.38 18.35
C PRO A 265 15.67 6.21 17.24
N SER A 266 16.46 6.73 16.28
CA SER A 266 15.97 7.44 15.10
C SER A 266 15.10 6.58 14.17
N VAL A 267 15.36 5.28 14.05
CA VAL A 267 14.61 4.37 13.16
C VAL A 267 13.18 4.15 13.66
N PRO A 268 12.93 3.63 14.88
CA PRO A 268 11.57 3.51 15.39
C PRO A 268 10.90 4.88 15.52
N ALA A 269 11.63 5.96 15.81
CA ALA A 269 11.07 7.31 15.85
C ALA A 269 10.48 7.78 14.52
N LYS A 270 11.16 7.53 13.40
CA LYS A 270 10.64 7.81 12.04
C LYS A 270 9.35 7.01 11.79
N VAL A 271 9.33 5.73 12.17
CA VAL A 271 8.15 4.89 11.98
C VAL A 271 6.97 5.33 12.86
N ILE A 272 7.21 5.64 14.13
CA ILE A 272 6.20 6.18 15.05
C ILE A 272 5.62 7.48 14.49
N THR A 273 6.47 8.38 13.98
CA THR A 273 6.03 9.63 13.35
C THR A 273 5.17 9.36 12.12
N LYS A 274 5.58 8.42 11.26
CA LYS A 274 4.79 8.02 10.09
C LYS A 274 3.41 7.49 10.49
N VAL A 275 3.33 6.60 11.49
CA VAL A 275 2.06 6.04 11.99
C VAL A 275 1.20 7.13 12.65
N ALA A 276 1.82 8.07 13.37
CA ALA A 276 1.14 9.15 14.06
C ALA A 276 0.40 10.13 13.12
N PHE A 277 0.92 10.34 11.91
CA PHE A 277 0.35 11.30 10.95
C PHE A 277 -0.16 10.64 9.66
N GLN A 278 -0.25 9.31 9.62
CA GLN A 278 -0.81 8.58 8.50
C GLN A 278 -2.30 8.91 8.33
N ARG A 279 -2.72 9.31 7.12
CA ARG A 279 -4.14 9.45 6.77
C ARG A 279 -4.80 8.07 6.83
N ASN A 280 -5.80 7.90 7.70
CA ASN A 280 -6.51 6.65 7.87
C ASN A 280 -7.73 6.65 6.94
N THR A 281 -7.90 5.62 6.10
CA THR A 281 -9.17 5.37 5.41
C THR A 281 -10.20 4.80 6.40
N VAL A 282 -11.50 4.89 6.09
CA VAL A 282 -12.61 4.42 6.95
C VAL A 282 -12.42 2.96 7.40
N GLU A 283 -11.86 2.10 6.54
CA GLU A 283 -11.54 0.71 6.88
C GLU A 283 -10.41 0.54 7.91
N GLN A 284 -9.43 1.46 7.94
CA GLN A 284 -8.32 1.41 8.91
C GLN A 284 -8.77 1.78 10.33
N TRP A 285 -9.88 2.49 10.43
CA TRP A 285 -10.46 2.96 11.67
C TRP A 285 -11.10 1.81 12.49
N GLY A 286 -11.60 0.76 11.82
CA GLY A 286 -12.27 -0.37 12.47
C GLY A 286 -11.36 -1.44 13.09
N ARG A 287 -10.10 -1.57 12.67
CA ARG A 287 -9.22 -2.71 13.06
C ARG A 287 -8.20 -2.37 14.15
N GLU A 288 -8.05 -3.25 15.13
CA GLU A 288 -7.01 -3.15 16.17
C GLU A 288 -5.64 -3.59 15.61
N ARG A 289 -4.66 -2.69 15.65
CA ARG A 289 -3.34 -2.90 15.04
C ARG A 289 -2.21 -2.78 16.04
N TYR A 290 -1.34 -3.79 16.05
CA TYR A 290 -0.08 -3.76 16.76
C TYR A 290 1.07 -3.65 15.75
N TYR A 291 1.95 -2.68 15.94
CA TYR A 291 3.08 -2.43 15.05
C TYR A 291 4.35 -2.99 15.68
N ILE A 292 5.16 -3.72 14.92
CA ILE A 292 6.55 -4.04 15.30
C ILE A 292 7.43 -3.34 14.29
N LEU A 293 8.05 -2.24 14.70
CA LEU A 293 8.63 -1.27 13.76
C LEU A 293 7.61 -0.92 12.67
N GLY A 294 7.95 -1.15 11.39
CA GLY A 294 7.11 -0.86 10.24
C GLY A 294 6.09 -1.96 9.89
N ASP A 295 6.20 -3.13 10.51
CA ASP A 295 5.33 -4.27 10.22
C ASP A 295 4.03 -4.18 11.03
N VAL A 296 2.90 -4.46 10.38
CA VAL A 296 1.56 -4.34 10.95
C VAL A 296 0.97 -5.71 11.22
N TYR A 297 0.57 -5.94 12.47
CA TYR A 297 -0.08 -7.16 12.94
C TYR A 297 -1.49 -6.85 13.44
N GLU A 298 -2.39 -7.83 13.34
CA GLU A 298 -3.64 -7.78 14.11
C GLU A 298 -3.30 -7.83 15.60
N ALA A 299 -3.81 -6.88 16.38
CA ALA A 299 -3.40 -6.77 17.79
C ALA A 299 -3.67 -8.06 18.58
N GLY A 300 -4.80 -8.74 18.31
CA GLY A 300 -5.14 -10.01 18.97
C GLY A 300 -4.22 -11.19 18.64
N SER A 301 -3.42 -11.09 17.58
CA SER A 301 -2.38 -12.09 17.27
C SER A 301 -1.14 -11.95 18.16
N VAL A 302 -0.84 -10.73 18.60
CA VAL A 302 0.32 -10.41 19.45
C VAL A 302 -0.06 -10.40 20.93
N ILE A 303 -1.27 -9.94 21.25
CA ILE A 303 -1.82 -9.85 22.60
C ILE A 303 -3.04 -10.77 22.68
N PRO A 304 -2.88 -12.05 23.09
CA PRO A 304 -3.96 -13.04 23.03
C PRO A 304 -5.21 -12.66 23.82
N VAL A 305 -5.07 -11.92 24.94
CA VAL A 305 -6.21 -11.48 25.76
C VAL A 305 -7.19 -10.59 25.01
N LEU A 306 -6.77 -9.91 23.92
CA LEU A 306 -7.71 -9.12 23.11
C LEU A 306 -8.81 -9.98 22.46
N ARG A 307 -8.58 -11.30 22.35
CA ARG A 307 -9.56 -12.28 21.85
C ARG A 307 -10.54 -12.77 22.93
N ASP A 308 -10.40 -12.32 24.18
CA ASP A 308 -11.27 -12.62 25.32
C ASP A 308 -11.97 -11.34 25.82
N PRO A 309 -13.14 -10.97 25.26
CA PRO A 309 -13.84 -9.74 25.62
C PRO A 309 -14.20 -9.63 27.12
N PRO A 310 -14.70 -10.69 27.80
CA PRO A 310 -14.94 -10.66 29.24
C PRO A 310 -13.69 -10.30 30.05
N GLN A 311 -12.54 -10.92 29.75
CA GLN A 311 -11.30 -10.64 30.45
C GLN A 311 -10.82 -9.19 30.24
N MET A 312 -11.02 -8.66 29.03
CA MET A 312 -10.72 -7.26 28.71
C MET A 312 -11.59 -6.27 29.47
N GLU A 313 -12.89 -6.57 29.63
CA GLU A 313 -13.81 -5.72 30.39
C GLU A 313 -13.47 -5.71 31.89
N VAL A 314 -13.13 -6.88 32.46
CA VAL A 314 -12.65 -6.98 33.84
C VAL A 314 -11.39 -6.15 34.04
N LEU A 315 -10.44 -6.22 33.09
CA LEU A 315 -9.20 -5.46 33.16
C LEU A 315 -9.46 -3.94 33.09
N LEU A 316 -10.36 -3.50 32.20
CA LEU A 316 -10.73 -2.09 32.09
C LEU A 316 -11.34 -1.57 33.39
N LYS A 317 -12.32 -2.28 33.95
CA LYS A 317 -12.96 -1.93 35.23
C LYS A 317 -11.95 -1.90 36.37
N LYS A 318 -10.99 -2.83 36.38
CA LYS A 318 -9.91 -2.86 37.37
C LYS A 318 -9.06 -1.59 37.31
N LEU A 319 -8.58 -1.19 36.12
CA LEU A 319 -7.80 0.05 36.00
C LEU A 319 -8.62 1.29 36.36
N MET A 320 -9.88 1.38 35.92
CA MET A 320 -10.78 2.47 36.29
C MET A 320 -10.94 2.60 37.81
N ARG A 321 -11.16 1.47 38.51
CA ARG A 321 -11.26 1.45 39.97
C ARG A 321 -9.95 1.85 40.66
N GLN A 322 -8.81 1.38 40.17
CA GLN A 322 -7.49 1.71 40.74
C GLN A 322 -7.20 3.22 40.65
N MET A 323 -7.59 3.86 39.55
CA MET A 323 -7.49 5.32 39.42
C MET A 323 -8.45 6.06 40.34
N GLU A 324 -9.72 5.63 40.43
CA GLU A 324 -10.69 6.29 41.32
C GLU A 324 -10.23 6.27 42.78
N ILE A 325 -9.67 5.15 43.25
CA ILE A 325 -9.12 5.04 44.60
C ILE A 325 -7.92 5.98 44.77
N GLY A 326 -7.02 6.01 43.78
CA GLY A 326 -5.85 6.90 43.80
C GLY A 326 -6.21 8.38 43.82
N ILE A 327 -7.23 8.81 43.06
CA ILE A 327 -7.67 10.20 42.97
C ILE A 327 -8.45 10.61 44.22
N LYS A 328 -9.34 9.76 44.74
CA LYS A 328 -10.13 10.05 45.97
C LYS A 328 -9.28 10.10 47.24
N GLY A 329 -8.10 9.49 47.25
CA GLY A 329 -7.12 9.59 48.34
C GLY A 329 -6.40 10.95 48.39
N MET A 330 -6.51 11.77 47.35
CA MET A 330 -6.02 13.15 47.31
C MET A 330 -7.15 14.04 47.85
N GLY A 331 -6.98 14.63 49.04
CA GLY A 331 -7.95 15.61 49.55
C GLY A 331 -8.30 16.66 48.47
N SER A 332 -9.60 16.86 48.26
CA SER A 332 -10.24 17.66 47.20
C SER A 332 -9.43 18.85 46.64
N PRO A 333 -9.43 18.99 45.31
CA PRO A 333 -9.92 20.21 44.69
C PRO A 333 -11.13 19.92 43.79
N HIS A 334 -12.04 20.88 43.72
CA HIS A 334 -13.33 20.83 43.05
C HIS A 334 -13.28 20.25 41.62
N PHE A 335 -13.70 18.99 41.46
CA PHE A 335 -14.32 18.54 40.22
C PHE A 335 -15.65 19.29 40.10
N GLY A 336 -15.71 20.27 39.20
CA GLY A 336 -16.96 20.87 38.77
C GLY A 336 -17.92 19.77 38.32
N GLU A 337 -19.14 19.82 38.84
CA GLU A 337 -20.20 18.87 38.53
C GLU A 337 -20.38 18.73 37.01
N MET A 338 -19.89 17.63 36.45
CA MET A 338 -20.42 17.14 35.18
C MET A 338 -21.88 16.75 35.42
N ASN A 339 -22.77 17.58 34.87
CA ASN A 339 -24.21 17.43 34.82
C ASN A 339 -24.67 15.97 34.88
N ARG A 340 -25.16 15.60 36.07
CA ARG A 340 -26.01 14.43 36.31
C ARG A 340 -27.39 14.70 35.74
N HIS A 341 -27.61 14.46 34.45
CA HIS A 341 -28.96 14.14 33.93
C HIS A 341 -28.84 13.41 32.58
N HIS A 342 -28.86 12.09 32.60
CA HIS A 342 -29.78 11.33 31.75
C HIS A 342 -30.23 10.10 32.55
N ALA A 343 -31.53 10.07 32.78
CA ALA A 343 -32.19 9.24 33.77
C ALA A 343 -32.11 7.75 33.44
N PHE A 344 -31.84 6.95 34.47
CA PHE A 344 -32.38 5.60 34.55
C PHE A 344 -33.91 5.72 34.70
N THR A 345 -34.65 5.30 33.69
CA THR A 345 -36.09 5.01 33.82
C THR A 345 -36.28 3.51 33.93
N ASN A 346 -36.66 3.08 35.14
CA ASN A 346 -37.29 1.78 35.36
C ASN A 346 -38.63 1.74 34.63
N GLY A 347 -38.84 0.71 33.80
CA GLY A 347 -40.13 0.38 33.19
C GLY A 347 -40.17 -1.10 32.85
N TYR A 348 -40.98 -1.85 33.59
CA TYR A 348 -41.33 -3.24 33.34
C TYR A 348 -42.23 -3.38 32.09
N ALA A 349 -42.30 -4.63 31.59
CA ALA A 349 -43.24 -5.21 30.61
C ALA A 349 -42.84 -5.00 29.12
N ALA A 350 -43.00 -5.95 28.20
CA ALA A 350 -43.76 -7.20 28.20
C ALA A 350 -43.15 -8.21 27.20
N TYR A 351 -43.36 -9.49 27.47
CA TYR A 351 -43.28 -10.57 26.48
C TYR A 351 -44.29 -10.35 25.34
N PRO A 352 -44.04 -10.94 24.17
CA PRO A 352 -45.04 -11.89 23.69
C PRO A 352 -44.44 -13.26 23.37
N ARG A 353 -45.13 -14.27 23.90
CA ARG A 353 -45.15 -15.64 23.39
C ARG A 353 -45.66 -15.62 21.94
N GLY A 354 -44.88 -16.20 21.04
CA GLY A 354 -45.36 -16.75 19.76
C GLY A 354 -44.88 -18.18 19.67
N GLN A 355 -45.80 -19.13 19.86
CA GLN A 355 -45.57 -20.56 19.90
C GLN A 355 -45.89 -21.16 18.51
N GLY A 356 -44.99 -22.00 17.98
CA GLY A 356 -45.34 -23.11 17.08
C GLY A 356 -45.10 -22.93 15.57
N SER A 357 -43.93 -23.32 15.08
CA SER A 357 -43.79 -24.60 14.37
C SER A 357 -42.31 -24.96 14.16
N THR A 358 -42.07 -26.25 14.26
CA THR A 358 -40.81 -26.97 14.44
C THR A 358 -40.00 -27.16 13.15
N PHE A 359 -38.71 -26.84 13.19
CA PHE A 359 -37.67 -27.71 12.64
C PHE A 359 -36.50 -27.78 13.63
N SER A 360 -36.25 -28.98 14.13
CA SER A 360 -35.18 -29.30 15.07
C SER A 360 -33.84 -29.46 14.34
N ILE A 361 -32.80 -28.73 14.76
CA ILE A 361 -31.41 -29.17 14.64
C ILE A 361 -30.71 -28.86 15.96
N SER A 362 -30.28 -29.91 16.66
CA SER A 362 -29.68 -29.86 18.00
C SER A 362 -28.36 -29.08 18.04
N PRO A 363 -28.04 -28.40 19.16
CA PRO A 363 -26.77 -27.73 19.37
C PRO A 363 -25.74 -28.73 19.89
N HIS A 364 -24.97 -29.34 18.99
CA HIS A 364 -23.76 -30.06 19.36
C HIS A 364 -22.54 -29.48 18.64
N ARG A 365 -21.77 -28.72 19.43
CA ARG A 365 -20.34 -28.95 19.62
C ARG A 365 -19.53 -28.98 18.31
N PHE A 366 -19.19 -27.80 17.80
CA PHE A 366 -17.98 -27.65 16.98
C PHE A 366 -16.76 -27.66 17.91
N GLN A 367 -16.39 -28.86 18.36
CA GLN A 367 -15.03 -29.14 18.80
C GLN A 367 -14.17 -29.32 17.53
N PRO A 368 -12.97 -28.73 17.43
CA PRO A 368 -12.05 -29.09 16.37
C PRO A 368 -11.74 -30.59 16.48
N ARG A 369 -12.15 -31.37 15.48
CA ARG A 369 -11.77 -32.78 15.38
C ARG A 369 -10.25 -32.85 15.23
N SER A 370 -9.55 -33.23 16.29
CA SER A 370 -8.21 -33.83 16.16
C SER A 370 -8.37 -35.07 15.28
N GLN A 371 -7.76 -35.11 14.09
CA GLN A 371 -7.87 -36.25 13.18
C GLN A 371 -6.84 -37.35 13.53
N PRO A 372 -7.23 -38.48 14.18
CA PRO A 372 -6.32 -39.59 14.42
C PRO A 372 -6.26 -40.52 13.18
N ALA A 373 -7.24 -40.40 12.27
CA ALA A 373 -7.40 -41.25 11.09
C ALA A 373 -6.32 -40.99 10.03
N LEU A 374 -5.92 -39.74 9.78
CA LEU A 374 -4.83 -39.43 8.84
C LEU A 374 -3.46 -39.89 9.35
N ARG A 375 -3.24 -39.85 10.67
CA ARG A 375 -1.99 -40.35 11.29
C ARG A 375 -1.90 -41.87 11.24
N ARG A 376 -3.01 -42.58 11.52
CA ARG A 376 -3.10 -44.04 11.34
C ARG A 376 -3.00 -44.43 9.86
N ARG A 377 -3.60 -43.69 8.93
CA ARG A 377 -3.52 -43.97 7.48
C ARG A 377 -2.10 -43.75 6.93
N ARG A 378 -1.38 -42.70 7.35
CA ARG A 378 0.05 -42.52 7.01
C ARG A 378 0.95 -43.61 7.60
N GLN A 379 0.74 -44.00 8.86
CA GLN A 379 1.51 -45.08 9.48
C GLN A 379 1.22 -46.45 8.86
N LEU A 380 -0.03 -46.70 8.43
CA LEU A 380 -0.41 -47.94 7.75
C LEU A 380 0.17 -47.99 6.32
N ILE A 381 0.14 -46.87 5.58
CA ILE A 381 0.76 -46.76 4.25
C ILE A 381 2.28 -46.93 4.35
N GLN A 382 2.95 -46.29 5.30
CA GLN A 382 4.39 -46.45 5.52
C GLN A 382 4.75 -47.91 5.89
N ARG A 383 3.95 -48.57 6.71
CA ARG A 383 4.14 -50.00 7.02
C ARG A 383 3.88 -50.90 5.82
N LEU A 384 2.89 -50.60 4.98
CA LEU A 384 2.63 -51.35 3.75
C LEU A 384 3.74 -51.19 2.71
N PHE A 385 4.32 -49.99 2.56
CA PHE A 385 5.49 -49.79 1.69
C PHE A 385 6.73 -50.52 2.22
N LEU A 386 6.93 -50.52 3.54
CA LEU A 386 8.08 -51.18 4.16
C LEU A 386 7.95 -52.71 4.10
N ILE A 387 6.75 -53.25 4.32
CA ILE A 387 6.45 -54.67 4.15
C ILE A 387 6.54 -55.07 2.66
N GLY A 388 6.02 -54.25 1.74
CA GLY A 388 6.10 -54.49 0.30
C GLY A 388 7.54 -54.49 -0.21
N GLY A 389 8.37 -53.55 0.26
CA GLY A 389 9.79 -53.50 -0.08
C GLY A 389 10.57 -54.70 0.45
N VAL A 390 10.30 -55.12 1.70
CA VAL A 390 10.95 -56.30 2.30
C VAL A 390 10.49 -57.61 1.63
N SER A 391 9.20 -57.74 1.29
CA SER A 391 8.68 -58.88 0.55
C SER A 391 9.23 -58.96 -0.87
N LEU A 392 9.38 -57.82 -1.56
CA LEU A 392 9.99 -57.78 -2.89
C LEU A 392 11.47 -58.19 -2.83
N LEU A 393 12.21 -57.72 -1.82
CA LEU A 393 13.61 -58.10 -1.61
C LEU A 393 13.76 -59.60 -1.31
N LEU A 394 12.87 -60.16 -0.48
CA LEU A 394 12.81 -61.60 -0.19
C LEU A 394 12.42 -62.43 -1.43
N LEU A 395 11.48 -61.96 -2.24
CA LEU A 395 11.08 -62.64 -3.48
C LEU A 395 12.21 -62.65 -4.52
N VAL A 396 12.97 -61.56 -4.64
CA VAL A 396 14.17 -61.48 -5.49
C VAL A 396 15.28 -62.40 -4.94
N LEU A 397 15.37 -62.60 -3.63
CA LEU A 397 16.35 -63.51 -3.03
C LEU A 397 15.96 -65.00 -3.18
N ILE A 398 14.67 -65.34 -3.07
CA ILE A 398 14.16 -66.72 -3.08
C ILE A 398 13.97 -67.27 -4.51
N PHE A 399 13.60 -66.43 -5.49
CA PHE A 399 13.31 -66.86 -6.86
C PHE A 399 14.38 -66.34 -7.84
N PRO A 400 15.38 -67.16 -8.23
CA PRO A 400 16.48 -66.73 -9.10
C PRO A 400 16.03 -66.28 -10.49
N SER A 401 14.90 -66.79 -10.98
CA SER A 401 14.30 -66.40 -12.26
C SER A 401 13.75 -64.97 -12.27
N TRP A 402 13.35 -64.42 -11.10
CA TRP A 402 12.94 -63.01 -10.99
C TRP A 402 14.12 -62.05 -10.98
N ARG A 403 15.31 -62.50 -10.56
CA ARG A 403 16.55 -61.72 -10.70
C ARG A 403 16.83 -61.45 -12.18
N ALA A 404 16.63 -62.44 -13.04
CA ALA A 404 16.84 -62.31 -14.47
C ALA A 404 15.79 -61.45 -15.19
N ALA A 405 14.60 -61.24 -14.62
CA ALA A 405 13.57 -60.37 -15.19
C ALA A 405 13.66 -58.92 -14.66
N ILE A 406 14.04 -58.74 -13.39
CA ILE A 406 14.04 -57.42 -12.74
C ILE A 406 15.41 -56.73 -12.85
N LEU A 407 16.53 -57.47 -12.78
CA LEU A 407 17.86 -56.86 -12.88
C LEU A 407 18.11 -56.22 -14.26
N PRO A 408 17.75 -56.81 -15.41
CA PRO A 408 17.99 -56.16 -16.71
C PRO A 408 17.08 -54.95 -16.98
N VAL A 409 15.90 -54.88 -16.35
CA VAL A 409 15.03 -53.67 -16.43
C VAL A 409 15.62 -52.53 -15.59
N VAL A 410 16.35 -52.85 -14.51
CA VAL A 410 17.04 -51.86 -13.68
C VAL A 410 18.44 -51.52 -14.24
N SER A 411 19.08 -52.41 -15.02
CA SER A 411 20.48 -52.22 -15.45
C SER A 411 20.74 -52.13 -16.96
N LEU A 412 19.80 -52.48 -17.85
CA LEU A 412 20.06 -52.62 -19.30
C LEU A 412 19.03 -51.97 -20.23
N GLY A 413 17.89 -51.49 -19.74
CA GLY A 413 16.97 -50.63 -20.50
C GLY A 413 17.46 -49.19 -20.73
N LEU A 414 18.63 -48.84 -20.18
CA LEU A 414 19.22 -47.49 -20.19
C LEU A 414 20.41 -47.33 -21.14
N LEU A 415 20.84 -48.38 -21.87
CA LEU A 415 22.17 -48.38 -22.48
C LEU A 415 22.27 -48.78 -23.96
N SER A 416 21.17 -48.93 -24.72
CA SER A 416 21.32 -49.33 -26.13
C SER A 416 20.35 -48.73 -27.15
N SER A 417 19.70 -47.60 -26.87
CA SER A 417 19.05 -46.82 -27.93
C SER A 417 19.53 -45.38 -27.90
N THR A 418 20.58 -45.15 -28.69
CA THR A 418 20.79 -43.98 -29.56
C THR A 418 21.07 -42.63 -28.87
N GLU A 419 22.36 -42.38 -28.65
CA GLU A 419 23.12 -41.12 -28.77
C GLU A 419 22.75 -39.84 -27.96
N ASP A 420 21.57 -39.70 -27.35
CA ASP A 420 21.17 -38.42 -26.70
C ASP A 420 21.04 -38.44 -25.16
N LEU A 421 21.39 -39.53 -24.48
CA LEU A 421 21.25 -39.65 -23.02
C LEU A 421 22.59 -39.77 -22.29
N GLN A 422 23.53 -38.84 -22.57
CA GLN A 422 24.54 -38.50 -21.57
C GLN A 422 23.87 -37.60 -20.51
N LEU A 423 23.62 -38.16 -19.32
CA LEU A 423 23.49 -37.36 -18.10
C LEU A 423 24.83 -36.62 -17.88
N GLN A 424 24.96 -35.46 -18.54
CA GLN A 424 26.04 -34.49 -18.29
C GLN A 424 25.90 -33.98 -16.86
N THR A 425 26.44 -34.72 -15.90
CA THR A 425 26.59 -34.28 -14.50
C THR A 425 27.53 -33.08 -14.39
N ILE A 426 28.36 -32.85 -15.41
CA ILE A 426 29.20 -31.66 -15.57
C ILE A 426 28.79 -31.00 -16.88
N ARG A 427 28.32 -29.75 -16.80
CA ARG A 427 28.05 -28.90 -17.97
C ARG A 427 29.06 -27.76 -17.96
N TYR A 428 29.84 -27.65 -19.03
CA TYR A 428 30.77 -26.55 -19.24
C TYR A 428 30.07 -25.45 -20.04
N TYR A 429 30.19 -24.21 -19.59
CA TYR A 429 29.64 -23.04 -20.26
C TYR A 429 30.72 -21.98 -20.37
N ASP A 430 31.06 -21.60 -21.60
CA ASP A 430 31.88 -20.43 -21.86
C ASP A 430 30.97 -19.22 -22.06
N LEU A 431 31.01 -18.29 -21.11
CA LEU A 431 30.16 -17.10 -21.17
C LEU A 431 30.63 -16.08 -22.23
N SER A 432 31.86 -16.22 -22.73
CA SER A 432 32.35 -15.38 -23.84
C SER A 432 31.63 -15.69 -25.16
N ALA A 433 30.99 -16.85 -25.28
CA ALA A 433 30.22 -17.25 -26.46
C ALA A 433 28.78 -16.71 -26.49
N VAL A 434 28.27 -16.16 -25.37
CA VAL A 434 26.87 -15.70 -25.21
C VAL A 434 26.81 -14.20 -24.88
N GLN A 435 27.40 -13.38 -25.73
CA GLN A 435 27.52 -11.93 -25.49
C GLN A 435 26.29 -11.13 -25.93
N GLY A 436 25.48 -11.68 -26.84
CA GLY A 436 24.40 -10.95 -27.51
C GLY A 436 24.93 -10.14 -28.69
N SER A 437 24.46 -10.44 -29.89
CA SER A 437 24.85 -9.80 -31.15
C SER A 437 23.67 -9.23 -31.94
N ALA A 438 23.96 -8.29 -32.84
CA ALA A 438 22.97 -7.61 -33.67
C ALA A 438 22.14 -8.57 -34.55
N ASP A 439 22.77 -9.65 -34.99
CA ASP A 439 22.30 -10.71 -35.88
C ASP A 439 21.97 -12.00 -35.10
N GLY A 440 21.43 -11.85 -33.88
CA GLY A 440 21.20 -12.96 -32.94
C GLY A 440 20.39 -14.12 -33.52
N TRP A 441 19.43 -13.84 -34.41
CA TRP A 441 18.64 -14.88 -35.09
C TRP A 441 19.46 -15.76 -36.03
N GLU A 442 20.47 -15.21 -36.72
CA GLU A 442 21.36 -15.98 -37.61
C GLU A 442 22.35 -16.85 -36.82
N LYS A 443 22.68 -16.41 -35.61
CA LYS A 443 23.62 -17.07 -34.69
C LYS A 443 22.93 -17.99 -33.68
N GLU A 444 21.63 -18.22 -33.83
CA GLU A 444 20.82 -19.06 -32.95
C GLU A 444 20.91 -18.64 -31.47
N GLU A 445 20.99 -17.33 -31.21
CA GLU A 445 21.12 -16.82 -29.85
C GLU A 445 19.82 -17.03 -29.06
N ARG A 446 19.94 -17.50 -27.82
CA ARG A 446 18.77 -17.75 -26.97
C ARG A 446 18.29 -16.51 -26.24
N VAL A 447 16.98 -16.30 -26.25
CA VAL A 447 16.28 -15.20 -25.59
C VAL A 447 15.49 -15.74 -24.40
N LEU A 448 15.69 -15.15 -23.22
CA LEU A 448 14.83 -15.39 -22.06
C LEU A 448 13.74 -14.31 -22.01
N MET A 449 12.49 -14.67 -22.32
CA MET A 449 11.36 -13.76 -22.22
C MET A 449 10.74 -13.81 -20.83
N CYS A 450 10.72 -12.69 -20.11
CA CYS A 450 10.25 -12.57 -18.74
C CYS A 450 8.97 -11.72 -18.65
N THR A 451 7.91 -12.31 -18.10
CA THR A 451 6.60 -11.64 -17.94
C THR A 451 6.08 -11.83 -16.51
N PRO A 452 6.13 -10.80 -15.65
CA PRO A 452 5.46 -10.82 -14.36
C PRO A 452 3.94 -10.69 -14.55
N LEU A 453 3.16 -11.48 -13.81
CA LEU A 453 1.71 -11.56 -13.93
C LEU A 453 1.02 -11.35 -12.58
N ARG A 454 -0.04 -10.54 -12.60
CA ARG A 454 -0.98 -10.38 -11.48
C ARG A 454 -2.35 -10.05 -12.03
N ASP A 455 -3.35 -10.84 -11.66
CA ASP A 455 -4.74 -10.67 -12.12
C ASP A 455 -4.84 -10.48 -13.65
N ALA A 456 -4.09 -11.28 -14.43
CA ALA A 456 -3.85 -11.08 -15.85
C ALA A 456 -4.73 -11.94 -16.76
N SER A 457 -5.72 -12.68 -16.22
CA SER A 457 -6.55 -13.62 -16.98
C SER A 457 -7.21 -13.00 -18.22
N SER A 458 -7.65 -11.74 -18.13
CA SER A 458 -8.25 -10.98 -19.24
C SER A 458 -7.28 -10.69 -20.38
N HIS A 459 -5.99 -10.59 -20.10
CA HIS A 459 -4.96 -10.20 -21.07
C HIS A 459 -4.28 -11.41 -21.73
N LEU A 460 -4.29 -12.59 -21.09
CA LEU A 460 -3.61 -13.79 -21.60
C LEU A 460 -4.01 -14.18 -23.03
N PRO A 461 -5.29 -14.17 -23.47
CA PRO A 461 -5.65 -14.48 -24.85
C PRO A 461 -4.91 -13.65 -25.90
N MET A 462 -4.85 -12.34 -25.67
CA MET A 462 -4.14 -11.40 -26.54
C MET A 462 -2.63 -11.61 -26.44
N PHE A 463 -2.10 -11.79 -25.22
CA PHE A 463 -0.67 -12.03 -25.04
C PHE A 463 -0.18 -13.27 -25.80
N PHE A 464 -0.92 -14.37 -25.77
CA PHE A 464 -0.56 -15.59 -26.51
C PHE A 464 -0.76 -15.46 -28.03
N SER A 465 -1.69 -14.63 -28.50
CA SER A 465 -1.80 -14.37 -29.93
C SER A 465 -0.55 -13.63 -30.44
N HIS A 466 0.00 -12.72 -29.63
CA HIS A 466 1.27 -12.06 -29.96
C HIS A 466 2.45 -13.02 -29.93
N LEU A 467 2.54 -13.91 -28.93
CA LEU A 467 3.60 -14.92 -28.88
C LEU A 467 3.61 -15.78 -30.14
N ARG A 468 2.44 -16.24 -30.62
CA ARG A 468 2.33 -17.05 -31.83
C ARG A 468 2.77 -16.33 -33.11
N ASN A 469 2.69 -15.00 -33.12
CA ASN A 469 2.99 -14.19 -34.29
C ASN A 469 4.44 -13.69 -34.31
N LEU A 470 5.27 -13.98 -33.31
CA LEU A 470 6.68 -13.56 -33.31
C LEU A 470 7.43 -14.22 -34.47
N THR A 471 8.30 -13.47 -35.14
CA THR A 471 9.14 -14.02 -36.22
C THR A 471 10.40 -14.70 -35.70
N TYR A 472 10.86 -14.33 -34.50
CA TYR A 472 12.04 -14.91 -33.91
C TYR A 472 11.80 -16.40 -33.62
N PRO A 473 12.73 -17.32 -33.96
CA PRO A 473 12.47 -18.75 -33.84
C PRO A 473 12.04 -19.15 -32.41
N HIS A 474 10.81 -19.68 -32.27
CA HIS A 474 10.22 -19.93 -30.95
C HIS A 474 11.05 -20.91 -30.11
N ASN A 475 11.70 -21.89 -30.74
CA ASN A 475 12.60 -22.84 -30.08
C ASN A 475 13.84 -22.18 -29.42
N LEU A 476 14.17 -20.94 -29.80
CA LEU A 476 15.24 -20.13 -29.20
C LEU A 476 14.73 -19.18 -28.11
N ILE A 477 13.41 -19.09 -27.91
CA ILE A 477 12.79 -18.27 -26.88
C ILE A 477 12.39 -19.18 -25.72
N ASP A 478 13.05 -18.96 -24.58
CA ASP A 478 12.69 -19.58 -23.31
C ASP A 478 11.73 -18.63 -22.57
N LEU A 479 10.54 -19.12 -22.16
CA LEU A 479 9.52 -18.29 -21.50
C LEU A 479 9.62 -18.41 -19.98
N ALA A 480 9.48 -17.28 -19.28
CA ALA A 480 9.53 -17.21 -17.83
C ALA A 480 8.39 -16.33 -17.29
N PHE A 481 7.51 -16.95 -16.50
CA PHE A 481 6.36 -16.29 -15.88
C PHE A 481 6.49 -16.30 -14.36
N LEU A 482 6.14 -15.18 -13.73
CA LEU A 482 5.95 -15.12 -12.28
C LEU A 482 4.55 -14.64 -11.96
N VAL A 483 3.73 -15.51 -11.38
CA VAL A 483 2.38 -15.18 -10.90
C VAL A 483 2.47 -14.83 -9.42
N SER A 484 2.06 -13.61 -9.06
CA SER A 484 2.14 -13.07 -7.69
C SER A 484 0.88 -12.35 -7.28
N ASP A 485 0.39 -12.64 -6.07
CA ASP A 485 -0.72 -11.94 -5.42
C ASP A 485 -1.99 -11.83 -6.32
N SER A 486 -2.19 -12.80 -7.23
CA SER A 486 -3.37 -12.93 -8.09
C SER A 486 -4.57 -13.49 -7.32
N LYS A 487 -5.76 -13.01 -7.68
CA LYS A 487 -7.06 -13.41 -7.11
C LYS A 487 -7.99 -14.03 -8.15
N ASP A 488 -7.69 -13.88 -9.43
CA ASP A 488 -8.41 -14.47 -10.55
C ASP A 488 -7.84 -15.85 -10.93
N ASN A 489 -8.30 -16.40 -12.06
CA ASN A 489 -7.86 -17.67 -12.62
C ASN A 489 -6.61 -17.56 -13.52
N THR A 490 -5.74 -16.55 -13.31
CA THR A 490 -4.53 -16.34 -14.12
C THR A 490 -3.67 -17.61 -14.21
N MET A 491 -3.46 -18.32 -13.09
CA MET A 491 -2.57 -19.48 -13.07
C MET A 491 -3.11 -20.65 -13.88
N GLU A 492 -4.40 -20.96 -13.71
CA GLU A 492 -5.06 -22.05 -14.42
C GLU A 492 -5.11 -21.75 -15.93
N MET A 493 -5.46 -20.52 -16.30
CA MET A 493 -5.53 -20.10 -17.69
C MET A 493 -4.15 -20.09 -18.36
N LEU A 494 -3.13 -19.54 -17.68
CA LEU A 494 -1.76 -19.56 -18.16
C LEU A 494 -1.29 -20.99 -18.44
N THR A 495 -1.52 -21.92 -17.49
CA THR A 495 -1.12 -23.32 -17.64
C THR A 495 -1.80 -23.97 -18.84
N SER A 496 -3.12 -23.80 -18.97
CA SER A 496 -3.88 -24.34 -20.10
C SER A 496 -3.39 -23.81 -21.46
N MET A 497 -3.11 -22.52 -21.55
CA MET A 497 -2.66 -21.90 -22.80
C MET A 497 -1.22 -22.28 -23.14
N LEU A 498 -0.35 -22.48 -22.15
CA LEU A 498 1.01 -23.00 -22.37
C LEU A 498 0.98 -24.45 -22.85
N GLU A 499 0.11 -25.29 -22.28
CA GLU A 499 -0.09 -26.67 -22.75
C GLU A 499 -0.59 -26.71 -24.20
N GLU A 500 -1.54 -25.84 -24.55
CA GLU A 500 -2.03 -25.70 -25.93
C GLU A 500 -0.91 -25.22 -26.88
N LEU A 501 -0.13 -24.21 -26.48
CA LEU A 501 0.97 -23.66 -27.27
C LEU A 501 2.09 -24.69 -27.51
N GLN A 502 2.38 -25.53 -26.51
CA GLN A 502 3.41 -26.58 -26.61
C GLN A 502 2.92 -27.84 -27.34
N ALA A 503 1.61 -28.06 -27.41
CA ALA A 503 0.98 -29.18 -28.11
C ALA A 503 0.63 -28.86 -29.58
N ASP A 504 1.10 -27.73 -30.11
CA ASP A 504 0.83 -27.35 -31.50
C ASP A 504 1.37 -28.41 -32.47
N SER A 505 0.63 -28.64 -33.56
CA SER A 505 1.00 -29.60 -34.61
C SER A 505 2.17 -29.14 -35.46
N ASP A 506 2.41 -27.83 -35.55
CA ASP A 506 3.56 -27.27 -36.27
C ASP A 506 4.82 -27.34 -35.37
N PRO A 507 5.89 -28.04 -35.79
CA PRO A 507 7.10 -28.20 -34.97
C PRO A 507 7.87 -26.89 -34.74
N THR A 508 7.56 -25.82 -35.47
CA THR A 508 8.19 -24.50 -35.31
C THR A 508 7.51 -23.62 -34.26
N MET A 509 6.28 -23.98 -33.87
CA MET A 509 5.46 -23.18 -32.94
C MET A 509 5.82 -23.35 -31.45
N PRO A 510 6.22 -24.55 -30.96
CA PRO A 510 6.64 -24.72 -29.59
C PRO A 510 7.83 -23.84 -29.21
N PHE A 511 7.71 -23.20 -28.05
CA PHE A 511 8.78 -22.44 -27.42
C PHE A 511 9.82 -23.37 -26.78
N GLY A 512 10.97 -22.82 -26.42
CA GLY A 512 12.00 -23.52 -25.66
C GLY A 512 11.58 -23.89 -24.23
N GLU A 513 12.46 -23.70 -23.27
CA GLU A 513 12.16 -24.04 -21.88
C GLU A 513 11.19 -23.03 -21.26
N ILE A 514 10.06 -23.52 -20.75
CA ILE A 514 9.06 -22.70 -20.06
C ILE A 514 9.20 -22.88 -18.54
N SER A 515 9.31 -21.77 -17.82
CA SER A 515 9.34 -21.70 -16.36
C SER A 515 8.16 -20.90 -15.81
N VAL A 516 7.25 -21.56 -15.10
CA VAL A 516 6.14 -20.90 -14.40
C VAL A 516 6.41 -20.93 -12.90
N ILE A 517 6.48 -19.74 -12.31
CA ILE A 517 6.78 -19.54 -10.89
C ILE A 517 5.57 -18.91 -10.21
N GLN A 518 5.19 -19.46 -9.05
CA GLN A 518 4.21 -18.83 -8.17
C GLN A 518 4.88 -18.31 -6.90
N LYS A 519 4.77 -17.01 -6.64
CA LYS A 519 5.32 -16.42 -5.43
C LYS A 519 4.64 -15.09 -5.08
N ASP A 520 4.06 -15.03 -3.88
CA ASP A 520 3.43 -13.81 -3.37
C ASP A 520 4.44 -12.91 -2.64
N PHE A 521 4.30 -11.60 -2.83
CA PHE A 521 5.10 -10.57 -2.15
C PHE A 521 4.26 -9.71 -1.18
N GLY A 522 2.96 -9.99 -1.05
CA GLY A 522 2.09 -9.36 -0.05
C GLY A 522 1.68 -7.93 -0.41
N GLN A 523 1.47 -7.66 -1.70
CA GLN A 523 1.07 -6.35 -2.20
C GLN A 523 -0.39 -6.02 -1.80
N LYS A 524 -0.58 -5.24 -0.74
CA LYS A 524 -1.89 -4.92 -0.13
C LYS A 524 -2.74 -3.88 -0.88
N VAL A 525 -2.34 -3.46 -2.08
CA VAL A 525 -3.01 -2.40 -2.84
C VAL A 525 -4.18 -2.99 -3.62
N THR A 526 -5.39 -2.51 -3.34
CA THR A 526 -6.61 -2.73 -4.15
C THR A 526 -6.43 -2.08 -5.52
N GLN A 527 -6.98 -2.72 -6.55
CA GLN A 527 -6.77 -2.31 -7.94
C GLN A 527 -7.55 -1.05 -8.36
N ASP A 528 -8.22 -0.33 -7.46
CA ASP A 528 -9.01 0.86 -7.81
C ASP A 528 -8.12 1.98 -8.36
N VAL A 529 -8.41 2.41 -9.60
CA VAL A 529 -7.65 3.39 -10.39
C VAL A 529 -7.35 4.67 -9.58
N GLU A 530 -8.32 5.17 -8.82
CA GLU A 530 -8.17 6.37 -7.98
C GLU A 530 -7.18 6.21 -6.81
N SER A 531 -6.97 4.99 -6.32
CA SER A 531 -5.98 4.69 -5.26
C SER A 531 -4.56 4.48 -5.79
N ARG A 532 -4.41 4.27 -7.11
CA ARG A 532 -3.13 4.08 -7.80
C ARG A 532 -2.33 5.38 -7.95
N HIS A 533 -2.99 6.54 -7.84
CA HIS A 533 -2.44 7.86 -8.15
C HIS A 533 -1.96 8.69 -6.94
N GLY A 534 -1.69 8.05 -5.80
CA GLY A 534 -1.02 8.73 -4.69
C GLY A 534 0.50 8.68 -4.84
N PHE A 535 1.16 9.82 -5.06
CA PHE A 535 2.62 9.95 -5.13
C PHE A 535 3.38 9.14 -4.04
N ALA A 536 2.86 9.16 -2.80
CA ALA A 536 3.45 8.45 -1.66
C ALA A 536 3.31 6.90 -1.68
N ALA A 537 2.34 6.36 -2.43
CA ALA A 537 2.09 4.91 -2.54
C ALA A 537 2.91 4.26 -3.67
N GLN A 538 3.23 5.03 -4.71
CA GLN A 538 3.88 4.53 -5.92
C GLN A 538 5.31 4.04 -5.68
N ALA A 539 6.08 4.75 -4.84
CA ALA A 539 7.43 4.33 -4.44
C ALA A 539 7.45 2.95 -3.76
N GLY A 540 6.43 2.64 -2.94
CA GLY A 540 6.30 1.33 -2.31
C GLY A 540 5.95 0.23 -3.31
N ARG A 541 5.10 0.55 -4.30
CA ARG A 541 4.69 -0.37 -5.37
C ARG A 541 5.87 -0.76 -6.27
N ARG A 542 6.65 0.22 -6.75
CA ARG A 542 7.84 -0.03 -7.59
C ARG A 542 8.84 -0.93 -6.88
N LYS A 543 9.09 -0.70 -5.59
CA LYS A 543 10.00 -1.56 -4.79
C LYS A 543 9.52 -3.01 -4.68
N LEU A 544 8.21 -3.28 -4.64
CA LEU A 544 7.66 -4.64 -4.65
C LEU A 544 7.74 -5.27 -6.05
N MET A 545 7.39 -4.53 -7.10
CA MET A 545 7.53 -5.00 -8.49
C MET A 545 8.99 -5.37 -8.81
N ALA A 546 9.95 -4.56 -8.34
CA ALA A 546 11.37 -4.85 -8.46
C ALA A 546 11.77 -6.18 -7.80
N GLN A 547 11.18 -6.54 -6.66
CA GLN A 547 11.42 -7.84 -6.03
C GLN A 547 10.91 -8.99 -6.88
N ALA A 548 9.72 -8.85 -7.46
CA ALA A 548 9.14 -9.84 -8.36
C ALA A 548 10.02 -10.03 -9.61
N ARG A 549 10.39 -8.95 -10.31
CA ARG A 549 11.28 -9.00 -11.48
C ARG A 549 12.62 -9.65 -11.15
N ASN A 550 13.28 -9.24 -10.06
CA ASN A 550 14.55 -9.85 -9.66
C ASN A 550 14.44 -11.33 -9.30
N TRP A 551 13.35 -11.74 -8.66
CA TRP A 551 13.15 -13.14 -8.30
C TRP A 551 12.95 -14.00 -9.55
N LEU A 552 12.10 -13.54 -10.47
CA LEU A 552 11.87 -14.19 -11.76
C LEU A 552 13.20 -14.37 -12.50
N LEU A 553 13.93 -13.28 -12.71
CA LEU A 553 15.22 -13.31 -13.40
C LEU A 553 16.23 -14.25 -12.73
N SER A 554 16.38 -14.17 -11.40
CA SER A 554 17.36 -14.98 -10.67
C SER A 554 17.01 -16.47 -10.70
N ALA A 555 15.73 -16.81 -10.83
CA ALA A 555 15.27 -18.19 -10.90
C ALA A 555 15.38 -18.79 -12.31
N THR A 556 15.36 -17.99 -13.37
CA THR A 556 15.25 -18.47 -14.75
C THR A 556 16.45 -18.16 -15.64
N LEU A 557 17.33 -17.22 -15.27
CA LEU A 557 18.52 -16.90 -16.07
C LEU A 557 19.54 -18.05 -16.08
N ARG A 558 19.67 -18.73 -17.22
CA ARG A 558 20.64 -19.80 -17.48
C ARG A 558 21.91 -19.30 -18.18
N PRO A 559 23.03 -20.04 -18.09
CA PRO A 559 24.29 -19.72 -18.77
C PRO A 559 24.19 -19.60 -20.29
N THR A 560 23.18 -20.20 -20.92
CA THR A 560 22.97 -20.25 -22.37
C THR A 560 22.25 -19.04 -22.96
N HIS A 561 21.62 -18.18 -22.15
CA HIS A 561 20.90 -17.02 -22.67
C HIS A 561 21.86 -15.91 -23.09
N SER A 562 21.71 -15.40 -24.31
CA SER A 562 22.43 -14.23 -24.81
C SER A 562 21.63 -12.95 -24.56
N TRP A 563 20.29 -13.04 -24.53
CA TRP A 563 19.39 -11.91 -24.34
C TRP A 563 18.32 -12.19 -23.29
N VAL A 564 17.81 -11.13 -22.68
CA VAL A 564 16.65 -11.15 -21.80
C VAL A 564 15.67 -10.10 -22.30
N TYR A 565 14.44 -10.54 -22.58
CA TYR A 565 13.37 -9.69 -23.08
C TYR A 565 12.26 -9.57 -22.02
N TRP A 566 12.11 -8.40 -21.43
CA TRP A 566 11.02 -8.10 -20.51
C TRP A 566 9.81 -7.63 -21.28
N ARG A 567 8.66 -8.23 -21.02
CA ARG A 567 7.41 -7.88 -21.71
C ARG A 567 6.23 -7.97 -20.77
N ASP A 568 5.49 -6.87 -20.64
CA ASP A 568 4.23 -6.86 -19.90
C ASP A 568 3.11 -7.53 -20.74
N ALA A 569 2.09 -8.07 -20.06
CA ALA A 569 1.05 -8.90 -20.68
C ALA A 569 -0.09 -8.09 -21.33
N ASP A 570 -0.14 -6.79 -21.06
CA ASP A 570 -1.19 -5.82 -21.42
C ASP A 570 -0.85 -4.98 -22.66
N VAL A 571 0.15 -5.39 -23.44
CA VAL A 571 0.51 -4.69 -24.68
C VAL A 571 -0.34 -5.16 -25.85
N GLU A 572 -1.20 -4.28 -26.34
CA GLU A 572 -2.23 -4.50 -27.37
C GLU A 572 -1.71 -4.72 -28.78
N THR A 573 -0.67 -4.01 -29.23
CA THR A 573 -0.01 -4.32 -30.51
C THR A 573 1.50 -4.05 -30.47
N ALA A 574 2.25 -4.87 -31.19
CA ALA A 574 3.67 -4.68 -31.45
C ALA A 574 4.04 -5.34 -32.79
N PRO A 575 5.09 -4.86 -33.48
CA PRO A 575 5.62 -5.54 -34.65
C PRO A 575 6.04 -6.97 -34.31
N PHE A 576 5.78 -7.89 -35.23
CA PHE A 576 6.11 -9.32 -35.08
C PHE A 576 7.63 -9.57 -35.01
N THR A 577 8.40 -8.66 -35.62
CA THR A 577 9.86 -8.61 -35.69
C THR A 577 10.50 -7.87 -34.52
N ILE A 578 9.75 -7.54 -33.47
CA ILE A 578 10.23 -6.66 -32.38
C ILE A 578 11.54 -7.12 -31.73
N ILE A 579 11.78 -8.42 -31.64
CA ILE A 579 13.01 -8.93 -31.02
C ILE A 579 14.20 -8.62 -31.93
N GLU A 580 14.09 -8.95 -33.20
CA GLU A 580 15.08 -8.70 -34.26
C GLU A 580 15.33 -7.20 -34.45
N ASP A 581 14.25 -6.43 -34.52
CA ASP A 581 14.26 -4.99 -34.74
C ASP A 581 14.99 -4.25 -33.61
N LEU A 582 14.88 -4.73 -32.36
CA LEU A 582 15.63 -4.19 -31.23
C LEU A 582 17.06 -4.74 -31.16
N MET A 583 17.27 -6.03 -31.48
CA MET A 583 18.59 -6.67 -31.46
C MET A 583 19.57 -5.99 -32.42
N ARG A 584 19.14 -5.66 -33.63
CA ARG A 584 20.01 -5.11 -34.70
C ARG A 584 20.73 -3.80 -34.33
N HIS A 585 20.24 -3.06 -33.34
CA HIS A 585 20.89 -1.85 -32.82
C HIS A 585 22.14 -2.15 -31.96
N ASP A 586 22.34 -3.41 -31.59
CA ASP A 586 23.51 -3.92 -30.84
C ASP A 586 23.76 -3.26 -29.48
N LYS A 587 22.72 -2.66 -28.87
CA LYS A 587 22.83 -2.00 -27.56
C LYS A 587 22.72 -2.99 -26.41
N ASP A 588 23.29 -2.62 -25.27
CA ASP A 588 23.24 -3.46 -24.07
C ASP A 588 21.84 -3.47 -23.44
N VAL A 589 21.15 -2.33 -23.45
CA VAL A 589 19.76 -2.15 -23.05
C VAL A 589 19.07 -1.26 -24.08
N ILE A 590 17.94 -1.72 -24.61
CA ILE A 590 17.13 -0.98 -25.58
C ILE A 590 15.63 -1.10 -25.28
N VAL A 591 14.90 0.01 -25.46
CA VAL A 591 13.44 0.09 -25.28
C VAL A 591 12.75 0.77 -26.47
N PRO A 592 11.58 0.30 -26.91
CA PRO A 592 10.75 1.01 -27.88
C PRO A 592 9.97 2.15 -27.21
N ASN A 593 9.37 3.03 -28.01
CA ASN A 593 8.39 3.99 -27.52
C ASN A 593 7.04 3.32 -27.26
N VAL A 594 6.33 3.72 -26.20
CA VAL A 594 5.07 3.09 -25.77
C VAL A 594 3.95 4.10 -25.71
N TRP A 595 2.93 3.86 -26.54
CA TRP A 595 1.75 4.69 -26.67
C TRP A 595 0.50 3.89 -26.30
N ARG A 596 -0.60 4.58 -26.07
CA ARG A 596 -1.91 3.96 -25.90
C ARG A 596 -2.89 4.53 -26.91
N PRO A 597 -3.74 3.70 -27.53
CA PRO A 597 -4.89 4.22 -28.25
C PRO A 597 -5.88 4.79 -27.24
N LEU A 598 -6.55 5.85 -27.63
CA LEU A 598 -7.66 6.43 -26.89
C LEU A 598 -8.89 6.46 -27.81
N PRO A 599 -10.10 6.44 -27.23
CA PRO A 599 -11.27 6.75 -28.01
C PRO A 599 -11.20 8.14 -28.66
N ASP A 600 -11.89 8.34 -29.79
CA ASP A 600 -11.85 9.58 -30.56
C ASP A 600 -12.18 10.83 -29.72
N TRP A 601 -13.13 10.70 -28.78
CA TRP A 601 -13.54 11.79 -27.89
C TRP A 601 -12.47 12.19 -26.86
N LEU A 602 -11.45 11.34 -26.64
CA LEU A 602 -10.29 11.59 -25.78
C LEU A 602 -9.02 11.94 -26.56
N GLY A 603 -9.12 12.14 -27.88
CA GLY A 603 -8.00 12.57 -28.71
C GLY A 603 -7.25 11.44 -29.44
N GLY A 604 -7.81 10.22 -29.48
CA GLY A 604 -7.37 9.13 -30.38
C GLY A 604 -6.09 8.38 -29.98
N GLU A 605 -5.05 9.08 -29.52
CA GLU A 605 -3.79 8.47 -29.08
C GLU A 605 -3.12 9.29 -27.98
N GLN A 606 -2.35 8.64 -27.11
CA GLN A 606 -1.60 9.33 -26.06
C GLN A 606 -0.29 8.59 -25.70
N PRO A 607 0.78 9.32 -25.34
CA PRO A 607 1.94 8.72 -24.69
C PRO A 607 1.55 7.97 -23.41
N TYR A 608 2.06 6.75 -23.25
CA TYR A 608 1.74 5.89 -22.11
C TYR A 608 2.90 5.77 -21.12
N ASP A 609 4.07 5.31 -21.58
CA ASP A 609 5.19 5.02 -20.69
C ASP A 609 6.10 6.25 -20.51
N LEU A 610 5.89 6.96 -19.41
CA LEU A 610 6.71 8.12 -19.03
C LEU A 610 8.00 7.75 -18.28
N ASN A 611 8.31 6.46 -18.12
CA ASN A 611 9.48 6.01 -17.34
C ASN A 611 10.75 5.89 -18.17
N SER A 612 10.65 6.07 -19.49
CA SER A 612 11.79 6.15 -20.40
C SER A 612 12.14 7.61 -20.65
N TRP A 613 13.30 8.06 -20.15
CA TRP A 613 13.70 9.47 -20.18
C TRP A 613 15.22 9.63 -20.10
N GLN A 614 15.70 10.79 -20.56
CA GLN A 614 17.07 11.25 -20.34
C GLN A 614 17.11 12.21 -19.15
N GLU A 615 18.21 12.18 -18.39
CA GLU A 615 18.36 12.95 -17.16
C GLU A 615 18.44 14.46 -17.46
N SER A 616 18.02 15.28 -16.49
CA SER A 616 18.08 16.75 -16.59
C SER A 616 18.82 17.36 -15.39
N GLU A 617 19.42 18.53 -15.59
CA GLU A 617 20.11 19.26 -14.50
C GLU A 617 19.16 19.63 -13.37
N THR A 618 17.92 19.99 -13.69
CA THR A 618 16.87 20.31 -12.71
C THR A 618 16.48 19.10 -11.88
N ALA A 619 16.38 17.91 -12.48
CA ALA A 619 16.07 16.69 -11.77
C ALA A 619 17.24 16.24 -10.88
N LEU A 620 18.49 16.42 -11.32
CA LEU A 620 19.68 16.17 -10.49
C LEU A 620 19.72 17.10 -9.27
N ALA A 621 19.49 18.40 -9.47
CA ALA A 621 19.42 19.36 -8.37
C ALA A 621 18.29 19.03 -7.40
N LEU A 622 17.12 18.63 -7.90
CA LEU A 622 16.03 18.15 -7.07
C LEU A 622 16.43 16.89 -6.30
N ALA A 623 17.05 15.91 -6.95
CA ALA A 623 17.47 14.66 -6.34
C ALA A 623 18.44 14.88 -5.16
N GLU A 624 19.31 15.89 -5.21
CA GLU A 624 20.20 16.27 -4.09
C GLU A 624 19.45 16.80 -2.87
N THR A 625 18.29 17.43 -3.05
CA THR A 625 17.47 17.95 -1.95
C THR A 625 16.66 16.86 -1.23
N LEU A 626 16.46 15.71 -1.88
CA LEU A 626 15.59 14.65 -1.37
C LEU A 626 16.34 13.70 -0.41
N ASP A 627 15.62 13.16 0.56
CA ASP A 627 16.13 12.13 1.49
C ASP A 627 16.65 10.89 0.74
N GLU A 628 17.66 10.19 1.29
CA GLU A 628 18.29 9.00 0.68
C GLU A 628 17.28 7.92 0.25
N ASP A 629 16.23 7.69 1.04
CA ASP A 629 15.21 6.67 0.78
C ASP A 629 14.09 7.12 -0.20
N ALA A 630 14.09 8.40 -0.59
CA ALA A 630 13.09 8.98 -1.49
C ALA A 630 13.19 8.34 -2.88
N VAL A 631 12.05 8.23 -3.55
CA VAL A 631 11.97 7.75 -4.93
C VAL A 631 11.17 8.78 -5.71
N ILE A 632 11.82 9.38 -6.71
CA ILE A 632 11.18 10.18 -7.75
C ILE A 632 10.44 9.19 -8.64
N VAL A 633 9.19 9.51 -8.95
CA VAL A 633 8.44 8.75 -9.93
C VAL A 633 7.88 9.73 -10.95
N GLU A 634 8.20 9.48 -12.21
CA GLU A 634 7.80 10.35 -13.31
C GLU A 634 6.28 10.31 -13.57
N GLY A 635 5.77 11.40 -14.13
CA GLY A 635 4.35 11.59 -14.45
C GLY A 635 3.51 12.23 -13.32
N TYR A 636 4.14 12.69 -12.23
CA TYR A 636 3.48 13.29 -11.07
C TYR A 636 3.85 14.77 -10.93
N ALA A 637 2.82 15.62 -10.77
CA ALA A 637 2.99 17.07 -10.70
C ALA A 637 3.75 17.56 -9.46
N GLU A 638 3.91 16.69 -8.45
CA GLU A 638 4.61 16.98 -7.20
C GLU A 638 6.08 17.38 -7.41
N TYR A 639 6.72 16.86 -8.46
CA TYR A 639 8.11 17.19 -8.80
C TYR A 639 8.25 17.58 -10.26
N ALA A 640 8.60 18.85 -10.51
CA ALA A 640 8.95 19.33 -11.83
C ALA A 640 10.39 18.90 -12.19
N THR A 641 10.53 17.70 -12.77
CA THR A 641 11.82 17.13 -13.17
C THR A 641 12.34 17.72 -14.47
N TRP A 642 11.47 18.16 -15.38
CA TRP A 642 11.81 18.68 -16.72
C TRP A 642 12.66 17.71 -17.55
N ARG A 643 12.50 16.41 -17.33
CA ARG A 643 13.19 15.39 -18.11
C ARG A 643 12.54 15.28 -19.49
N PRO A 644 13.33 15.20 -20.58
CA PRO A 644 12.80 14.79 -21.86
C PRO A 644 12.42 13.30 -21.80
N HIS A 645 11.12 13.02 -21.93
CA HIS A 645 10.59 11.65 -21.99
C HIS A 645 10.55 11.15 -23.43
N LEU A 646 10.96 9.90 -23.64
CA LEU A 646 10.91 9.21 -24.93
C LEU A 646 9.50 9.29 -25.55
N ALA A 647 8.48 9.18 -24.72
CA ALA A 647 7.07 9.19 -25.12
C ALA A 647 6.67 10.44 -25.91
N TYR A 648 7.19 11.61 -25.56
CA TYR A 648 6.83 12.88 -26.21
C TYR A 648 7.63 13.18 -27.48
N LEU A 649 8.65 12.38 -27.80
CA LEU A 649 9.55 12.61 -28.94
C LEU A 649 9.10 11.86 -30.21
N ARG A 650 7.97 11.15 -30.15
CA ARG A 650 7.43 10.45 -31.31
C ARG A 650 7.00 11.42 -32.39
N ASP A 651 7.62 11.29 -33.55
CA ASP A 651 7.11 11.68 -34.86
C ASP A 651 6.63 10.43 -35.61
N PRO A 652 5.35 10.32 -36.01
CA PRO A 652 4.83 9.21 -36.80
C PRO A 652 5.53 9.01 -38.16
N TYR A 653 6.18 10.05 -38.69
CA TYR A 653 6.93 10.01 -39.95
C TYR A 653 8.45 10.02 -39.72
N GLY A 654 8.89 9.95 -38.46
CA GLY A 654 10.29 9.89 -38.09
C GLY A 654 10.92 8.54 -38.44
N ASP A 655 12.25 8.52 -38.46
CA ASP A 655 13.02 7.31 -38.70
C ASP A 655 12.87 6.33 -37.51
N PRO A 656 12.29 5.13 -37.70
CA PRO A 656 12.16 4.14 -36.62
C PRO A 656 13.50 3.70 -36.04
N ASP A 657 14.60 3.90 -36.77
CA ASP A 657 15.96 3.50 -36.36
C ASP A 657 16.67 4.60 -35.58
N MET A 658 16.04 5.76 -35.41
CA MET A 658 16.60 6.85 -34.61
C MET A 658 16.83 6.36 -33.17
N GLU A 659 18.02 6.61 -32.65
CA GLU A 659 18.39 6.23 -31.29
C GLU A 659 18.47 7.47 -30.39
N MET A 660 17.99 7.31 -29.16
CA MET A 660 18.14 8.30 -28.10
C MET A 660 18.80 7.66 -26.89
N GLU A 661 19.84 8.27 -26.34
CA GLU A 661 20.40 7.83 -25.05
C GLU A 661 19.43 8.11 -23.91
N LEU A 662 19.27 7.13 -23.03
CA LEU A 662 18.40 7.23 -21.86
C LEU A 662 19.19 7.12 -20.55
N ASP A 663 18.53 7.53 -19.47
CA ASP A 663 19.00 7.36 -18.09
C ASP A 663 18.01 6.51 -17.29
N GLY A 664 16.71 6.73 -17.48
CA GLY A 664 15.64 5.87 -17.00
C GLY A 664 15.02 5.07 -18.15
N VAL A 665 14.63 3.82 -17.88
CA VAL A 665 13.90 2.98 -18.83
C VAL A 665 12.59 2.51 -18.20
N GLY A 666 11.55 2.43 -19.02
CA GLY A 666 10.26 1.86 -18.64
C GLY A 666 10.21 0.34 -18.71
N GLY A 667 9.18 -0.23 -18.08
CA GLY A 667 9.07 -1.68 -17.81
C GLY A 667 8.31 -2.50 -18.85
N VAL A 668 7.64 -1.83 -19.80
CA VAL A 668 6.64 -2.47 -20.69
C VAL A 668 7.28 -3.40 -21.71
N SER A 669 8.42 -2.99 -22.28
CA SER A 669 9.19 -3.76 -23.26
C SER A 669 10.66 -3.37 -23.15
N ILE A 670 11.50 -4.28 -22.67
CA ILE A 670 12.95 -4.06 -22.53
C ILE A 670 13.68 -5.24 -23.15
N LEU A 671 14.49 -4.99 -24.16
CA LEU A 671 15.47 -5.96 -24.61
C LEU A 671 16.84 -5.60 -24.02
N ALA A 672 17.47 -6.54 -23.33
CA ALA A 672 18.78 -6.34 -22.75
C ALA A 672 19.69 -7.57 -22.92
N LYS A 673 20.97 -7.34 -23.15
CA LYS A 673 21.96 -8.42 -23.25
C LYS A 673 22.08 -9.12 -21.90
N ALA A 674 22.12 -10.45 -21.89
CA ALA A 674 22.19 -11.25 -20.66
C ALA A 674 23.44 -10.93 -19.82
N LYS A 675 24.54 -10.50 -20.47
CA LYS A 675 25.77 -10.05 -19.79
C LYS A 675 25.53 -8.87 -18.83
N VAL A 676 24.55 -8.01 -19.09
CA VAL A 676 24.18 -6.85 -18.24
C VAL A 676 23.75 -7.35 -16.86
N PHE A 677 22.84 -8.33 -16.83
CA PHE A 677 22.37 -8.93 -15.60
C PHE A 677 23.43 -9.76 -14.88
N ARG A 678 24.26 -10.50 -15.64
CA ARG A 678 25.37 -11.29 -15.08
C ARG A 678 26.47 -10.44 -14.46
N ALA A 679 26.65 -9.21 -14.94
CA ALA A 679 27.56 -8.24 -14.34
C ALA A 679 27.06 -7.70 -12.99
N GLY A 680 25.77 -7.86 -12.68
CA GLY A 680 25.15 -7.45 -11.42
C GLY A 680 24.09 -6.36 -11.54
N VAL A 681 23.81 -5.86 -12.75
CA VAL A 681 22.70 -4.94 -12.98
C VAL A 681 21.39 -5.70 -12.73
N HIS A 682 20.48 -5.09 -11.95
CA HIS A 682 19.20 -5.68 -11.58
C HIS A 682 18.18 -4.56 -11.36
N PHE A 683 16.93 -4.90 -11.03
CA PHE A 683 15.89 -3.92 -10.72
C PHE A 683 15.96 -3.53 -9.24
N PRO A 684 16.45 -2.35 -8.85
CA PRO A 684 16.68 -2.06 -7.44
C PRO A 684 15.35 -1.99 -6.66
N ALA A 685 15.20 -2.87 -5.66
CA ALA A 685 14.05 -2.92 -4.75
C ALA A 685 14.19 -1.92 -3.57
N PHE A 686 15.11 -0.98 -3.71
CA PHE A 686 15.45 0.10 -2.78
C PHE A 686 15.68 1.37 -3.60
N SER A 687 15.86 2.52 -2.94
CA SER A 687 16.16 3.75 -3.67
C SER A 687 17.62 3.70 -4.17
N PHE A 688 17.81 3.70 -5.48
CA PHE A 688 19.09 3.84 -6.15
C PHE A 688 19.06 5.13 -6.94
N GLU A 689 19.90 6.11 -6.54
CA GLU A 689 19.88 7.47 -7.11
C GLU A 689 18.48 8.09 -7.19
N LYS A 690 17.69 7.93 -6.12
CA LYS A 690 16.29 8.39 -6.04
C LYS A 690 15.33 7.68 -7.00
N HIS A 691 15.68 6.53 -7.55
CA HIS A 691 14.79 5.73 -8.40
C HIS A 691 14.65 4.32 -7.84
N ALA A 692 13.66 3.57 -8.32
CA ALA A 692 13.51 2.16 -8.00
C ALA A 692 13.02 1.41 -9.25
N GLU A 693 13.11 0.08 -9.22
CA GLU A 693 12.61 -0.79 -10.29
C GLU A 693 13.27 -0.52 -11.66
N THR A 694 12.51 -0.24 -12.72
CA THR A 694 12.99 -0.17 -14.12
C THR A 694 13.81 1.10 -14.40
N GLU A 695 13.39 2.24 -13.89
CA GLU A 695 14.17 3.50 -14.01
C GLU A 695 15.54 3.38 -13.33
N ALA A 696 15.57 2.76 -12.15
CA ALA A 696 16.81 2.52 -11.44
C ALA A 696 17.68 1.43 -12.09
N PHE A 697 17.07 0.47 -12.80
CA PHE A 697 17.79 -0.49 -13.64
C PHE A 697 18.53 0.24 -14.78
N GLY A 698 17.87 1.19 -15.47
CA GLY A 698 18.50 2.03 -16.49
C GLY A 698 19.69 2.82 -15.94
N LYS A 699 19.51 3.51 -14.81
CA LYS A 699 20.60 4.25 -14.14
C LYS A 699 21.75 3.34 -13.73
N MET A 700 21.44 2.18 -13.17
CA MET A 700 22.46 1.21 -12.74
C MET A 700 23.26 0.68 -13.93
N ALA A 701 22.59 0.35 -15.03
CA ALA A 701 23.24 -0.09 -16.27
C ALA A 701 24.22 0.98 -16.78
N LYS A 702 23.76 2.24 -16.88
CA LYS A 702 24.59 3.37 -17.32
C LYS A 702 25.77 3.63 -16.38
N ARG A 703 25.55 3.56 -15.06
CA ARG A 703 26.63 3.66 -14.04
C ARG A 703 27.68 2.56 -14.13
N MET A 704 27.30 1.39 -14.60
CA MET A 704 28.20 0.26 -14.84
C MET A 704 28.85 0.29 -16.23
N GLY A 705 28.62 1.34 -17.02
CA GLY A 705 29.24 1.55 -18.33
C GLY A 705 28.52 0.83 -19.47
N PHE A 706 27.29 0.36 -19.27
CA PHE A 706 26.48 -0.22 -20.33
C PHE A 706 25.71 0.86 -21.09
N SER A 707 25.49 0.61 -22.38
CA SER A 707 24.65 1.47 -23.23
C SER A 707 23.16 1.28 -22.90
N VAL A 708 22.43 2.39 -22.79
CA VAL A 708 20.99 2.42 -22.52
C VAL A 708 20.32 3.35 -23.52
N VAL A 709 19.52 2.79 -24.42
CA VAL A 709 18.98 3.49 -25.59
C VAL A 709 17.46 3.30 -25.69
N GLY A 710 16.77 4.32 -26.20
CA GLY A 710 15.37 4.25 -26.59
C GLY A 710 15.19 4.60 -28.06
N LEU A 711 14.14 4.03 -28.69
CA LEU A 711 13.75 4.35 -30.06
C LEU A 711 12.49 5.24 -30.05
N PRO A 712 12.58 6.56 -30.28
CA PRO A 712 11.45 7.48 -30.15
C PRO A 712 10.35 7.24 -31.19
N HIS A 713 10.68 6.77 -32.39
CA HIS A 713 9.72 6.58 -33.48
C HIS A 713 9.23 5.13 -33.60
N TYR A 714 9.97 4.16 -33.07
CA TYR A 714 9.56 2.76 -33.04
C TYR A 714 8.54 2.53 -31.92
N THR A 715 7.26 2.42 -32.29
CA THR A 715 6.14 2.49 -31.33
C THR A 715 5.47 1.13 -31.12
N ILE A 716 5.21 0.80 -29.86
CA ILE A 716 4.32 -0.30 -29.45
C ILE A 716 3.11 0.28 -28.69
N TRP A 717 2.00 -0.44 -28.71
CA TRP A 717 0.72 0.04 -28.19
C TRP A 717 0.26 -0.74 -26.98
N HIS A 718 0.10 -0.06 -25.86
CA HIS A 718 -0.46 -0.59 -24.64
C HIS A 718 -1.99 -0.52 -24.66
N LEU A 719 -2.66 -1.53 -24.11
CA LEU A 719 -4.11 -1.59 -24.04
C LEU A 719 -4.70 -0.38 -23.27
N TYR A 720 -5.81 0.15 -23.77
CA TYR A 720 -6.59 1.16 -23.08
C TYR A 720 -7.45 0.56 -21.96
N GLU A 721 -7.19 0.97 -20.71
CA GLU A 721 -8.07 0.69 -19.57
C GLU A 721 -8.96 1.92 -19.28
N PRO A 722 -10.27 1.86 -19.56
CA PRO A 722 -11.17 2.99 -19.32
C PRO A 722 -11.33 3.29 -17.82
N SER A 723 -11.32 4.58 -17.46
CA SER A 723 -11.64 5.02 -16.10
C SER A 723 -13.14 4.88 -15.80
N VAL A 724 -13.53 5.07 -14.53
CA VAL A 724 -14.94 5.03 -14.13
C VAL A 724 -15.76 6.10 -14.85
N ASP A 725 -15.18 7.27 -15.09
CA ASP A 725 -15.84 8.35 -15.82
C ASP A 725 -15.91 8.05 -17.32
N ASP A 726 -14.88 7.40 -17.88
CA ASP A 726 -14.92 6.95 -19.28
C ASP A 726 -16.00 5.89 -19.49
N LEU A 727 -16.16 4.97 -18.54
CA LEU A 727 -17.22 3.96 -18.56
C LEU A 727 -18.61 4.61 -18.54
N ARG A 728 -18.83 5.61 -17.68
CA ARG A 728 -20.09 6.37 -17.65
C ARG A 728 -20.35 7.07 -18.97
N HIS A 729 -19.34 7.72 -19.54
CA HIS A 729 -19.49 8.43 -20.81
C HIS A 729 -19.77 7.47 -21.97
N MET A 730 -19.13 6.30 -21.99
CA MET A 730 -19.43 5.25 -22.96
C MET A 730 -20.86 4.71 -22.82
N GLU A 731 -21.35 4.52 -21.59
CA GLU A 731 -22.74 4.12 -21.34
C GLU A 731 -23.74 5.17 -21.83
N GLU A 732 -23.46 6.46 -21.61
CA GLU A 732 -24.27 7.58 -22.11
C GLU A 732 -24.31 7.59 -23.64
N MET A 733 -23.16 7.48 -24.31
CA MET A 733 -23.10 7.41 -25.77
C MET A 733 -23.79 6.18 -26.35
N GLU A 734 -23.71 5.02 -25.68
CA GLU A 734 -24.41 3.81 -26.11
C GLU A 734 -25.93 3.96 -25.99
N GLN A 735 -26.41 4.63 -24.95
CA GLN A 735 -27.83 4.95 -24.78
C GLN A 735 -28.31 5.94 -25.86
N GLU A 736 -27.53 6.99 -26.16
CA GLU A 736 -27.83 7.90 -27.26
C GLU A 736 -27.83 7.20 -28.61
N ARG A 737 -26.87 6.30 -28.86
CA ARG A 737 -26.82 5.54 -30.12
C ARG A 737 -28.05 4.66 -30.28
N LYS A 738 -28.45 3.93 -29.24
CA LYS A 738 -29.67 3.10 -29.24
C LYS A 738 -30.94 3.94 -29.43
N ALA A 739 -30.98 5.16 -28.86
CA ALA A 739 -32.09 6.09 -29.07
C ALA A 739 -32.16 6.57 -30.53
N ARG A 740 -31.04 6.99 -31.12
CA ARG A 740 -30.97 7.40 -32.53
C ARG A 740 -31.31 6.25 -33.49
N GLU A 741 -30.76 5.05 -33.27
CA GLU A 741 -31.09 3.86 -34.06
C GLU A 741 -32.60 3.54 -33.98
N LYS A 742 -33.23 3.74 -32.83
CA LYS A 742 -34.67 3.56 -32.65
C LYS A 742 -35.47 4.65 -33.38
N GLU A 743 -35.07 5.91 -33.29
CA GLU A 743 -35.69 7.02 -34.01
C GLU A 743 -35.57 6.86 -35.53
N GLU A 744 -34.40 6.48 -36.04
CA GLU A 744 -34.17 6.20 -37.46
C GLU A 744 -35.03 5.02 -37.94
N ARG A 745 -35.15 3.97 -37.12
CA ARG A 745 -36.04 2.84 -37.42
C ARG A 745 -37.51 3.25 -37.45
N GLU A 746 -37.97 4.04 -36.48
CA GLU A 746 -39.34 4.57 -36.45
C GLU A 746 -39.62 5.50 -37.64
N GLN A 747 -38.64 6.33 -38.03
CA GLN A 747 -38.73 7.17 -39.23
C GLN A 747 -38.76 6.35 -40.52
N ALA A 748 -37.93 5.30 -40.62
CA ALA A 748 -37.94 4.38 -41.74
C ALA A 748 -39.29 3.65 -41.86
N GLU A 749 -39.80 3.07 -40.76
CA GLU A 749 -41.11 2.42 -40.72
C GLU A 749 -42.25 3.41 -41.06
N ARG A 750 -42.17 4.67 -40.60
CA ARG A 750 -43.13 5.73 -40.95
C ARG A 750 -43.06 6.08 -42.44
N SER A 751 -41.85 6.19 -43.00
CA SER A 751 -41.64 6.49 -44.42
C SER A 751 -42.12 5.35 -45.33
N GLU A 752 -41.94 4.09 -44.91
CA GLU A 752 -42.47 2.91 -45.60
C GLU A 752 -43.99 2.88 -45.57
N ARG A 753 -44.62 3.18 -44.43
CA ARG A 753 -46.09 3.31 -44.34
C ARG A 753 -46.61 4.40 -45.26
N VAL A 754 -45.99 5.57 -45.27
CA VAL A 754 -46.38 6.68 -46.17
C VAL A 754 -46.19 6.30 -47.63
N ASN A 755 -45.06 5.70 -48.01
CA ASN A 755 -44.83 5.23 -49.39
C ASN A 755 -45.79 4.11 -49.82
N ALA A 756 -46.18 3.22 -48.92
CA ALA A 756 -47.22 2.23 -49.18
C ALA A 756 -48.59 2.91 -49.42
N MET A 757 -48.90 3.94 -48.63
CA MET A 757 -50.12 4.74 -48.75
C MET A 757 -50.17 5.54 -50.07
N PHE A 758 -49.03 6.05 -50.55
CA PHE A 758 -48.92 6.77 -51.83
C PHE A 758 -48.90 5.86 -53.08
N ARG A 759 -48.64 4.55 -52.95
CA ARG A 759 -48.68 3.60 -54.08
C ARG A 759 -50.10 3.13 -54.44
N ASP A 760 -51.06 3.26 -53.53
CA ASP A 760 -52.46 2.97 -53.80
C ASP A 760 -53.19 4.21 -54.34
N THR A 761 -52.97 4.52 -55.61
CA THR A 761 -53.83 5.46 -56.34
C THR A 761 -55.18 4.82 -56.65
N LYS A 762 -56.04 4.65 -55.64
CA LYS A 762 -57.50 4.56 -55.81
C LYS A 762 -58.33 4.62 -54.52
N THR A 763 -58.14 5.61 -53.65
CA THR A 763 -59.24 6.12 -52.77
C THR A 763 -58.84 7.42 -52.10
N GLU A 764 -58.82 8.50 -52.87
CA GLU A 764 -58.44 9.85 -52.44
C GLU A 764 -59.62 10.64 -51.83
N SER A 765 -60.51 10.00 -51.06
CA SER A 765 -61.64 10.73 -50.45
C SER A 765 -62.20 10.18 -49.14
N GLU A 766 -61.54 9.23 -48.47
CA GLU A 766 -62.08 8.64 -47.23
C GLU A 766 -61.11 8.69 -46.03
N ILE A 767 -59.86 9.14 -46.20
CA ILE A 767 -58.87 9.20 -45.11
C ILE A 767 -58.74 10.61 -44.51
N ASP A 768 -59.05 11.67 -45.26
CA ASP A 768 -59.03 13.06 -44.76
C ASP A 768 -60.14 13.35 -43.73
N ASN A 769 -61.20 12.53 -43.67
CA ASN A 769 -62.27 12.69 -42.68
C ASN A 769 -62.05 11.89 -41.38
N ALA A 770 -61.05 10.99 -41.34
CA ALA A 770 -60.74 10.19 -40.15
C ALA A 770 -59.60 10.78 -39.30
N PHE A 771 -58.67 11.55 -39.89
CA PHE A 771 -57.60 12.24 -39.15
C PHE A 771 -58.09 13.48 -38.39
N ILE A 772 -59.09 14.20 -38.92
CA ILE A 772 -59.68 15.37 -38.24
C ILE A 772 -60.46 14.96 -36.96
N HIS A 773 -60.87 13.70 -36.85
CA HIS A 773 -61.66 13.23 -35.72
C HIS A 773 -60.81 12.70 -34.54
N ASP A 774 -59.55 12.31 -34.77
CA ASP A 774 -58.65 11.75 -33.74
C ASP A 774 -57.78 12.85 -33.09
N ASP A 775 -57.39 13.89 -33.84
CA ASP A 775 -56.71 15.08 -33.30
C ASP A 775 -57.64 15.93 -32.40
N MET A 776 -58.95 15.95 -32.69
CA MET A 776 -59.94 16.62 -31.83
C MET A 776 -60.25 15.84 -30.53
N GLU A 777 -60.01 14.53 -30.49
CA GLU A 777 -60.19 13.68 -29.30
C GLU A 777 -58.97 13.72 -28.36
N THR A 778 -57.76 13.83 -28.92
CA THR A 778 -56.51 13.98 -28.17
C THR A 778 -56.36 15.37 -27.56
N GLU A 779 -56.69 16.45 -28.29
CA GLU A 779 -56.71 17.81 -27.72
C GLU A 779 -57.82 18.00 -26.65
N LYS A 780 -58.92 17.24 -26.72
CA LYS A 780 -59.95 17.23 -25.66
C LYS A 780 -59.51 16.45 -24.42
N LYS A 781 -58.74 15.36 -24.57
CA LYS A 781 -58.22 14.57 -23.44
C LYS A 781 -57.07 15.29 -22.71
N GLU A 782 -56.24 16.06 -23.41
CA GLU A 782 -55.19 16.89 -22.78
C GLU A 782 -55.76 18.14 -22.07
N LYS A 783 -56.86 18.74 -22.56
CA LYS A 783 -57.53 19.86 -21.88
C LYS A 783 -58.38 19.44 -20.67
N THR A 784 -58.79 18.18 -20.55
CA THR A 784 -59.62 17.69 -19.42
C THR A 784 -58.77 17.15 -18.26
N ALA A 785 -57.50 16.79 -18.48
CA ALA A 785 -56.60 16.33 -17.42
C ALA A 785 -55.95 17.49 -16.63
N ALA A 786 -56.05 18.74 -17.10
CA ALA A 786 -55.42 19.92 -16.50
C ALA A 786 -56.33 20.75 -15.56
N GLU A 787 -57.62 20.40 -15.38
CA GLU A 787 -58.57 21.23 -14.58
C GLU A 787 -59.19 20.57 -13.33
N THR A 788 -58.76 19.37 -12.91
CA THR A 788 -59.19 18.82 -11.61
C THR A 788 -58.10 18.02 -10.92
N GLU A 789 -57.20 18.73 -10.24
CA GLU A 789 -56.78 18.44 -8.85
C GLU A 789 -55.79 19.52 -8.39
N ASN A 790 -56.22 20.36 -7.44
CA ASN A 790 -55.31 21.17 -6.64
C ASN A 790 -55.51 20.79 -5.15
N PRO A 791 -54.44 20.78 -4.32
CA PRO A 791 -54.31 19.92 -3.15
C PRO A 791 -54.60 20.61 -1.81
N LYS A 792 -54.79 19.83 -0.74
CA LYS A 792 -54.54 20.26 0.65
C LYS A 792 -53.78 19.21 1.48
N LYS A 793 -52.62 19.66 1.98
CA LYS A 793 -51.58 19.09 2.87
C LYS A 793 -52.01 19.05 4.37
N PRO A 794 -51.28 18.37 5.30
CA PRO A 794 -50.06 18.90 6.00
C PRO A 794 -48.94 17.83 6.20
N GLU A 795 -47.64 18.05 5.91
CA GLU A 795 -46.56 18.81 6.60
C GLU A 795 -45.65 18.01 7.56
N ALA A 796 -44.34 17.95 7.22
CA ALA A 796 -43.11 18.10 8.05
C ALA A 796 -41.92 17.49 7.25
N GLU A 797 -40.69 18.00 7.14
CA GLU A 797 -39.95 19.21 7.54
C GLU A 797 -38.64 19.19 6.71
N ARG A 798 -38.18 20.34 6.19
CA ARG A 798 -36.77 20.78 6.10
C ARG A 798 -36.68 22.25 5.64
N GLN A 799 -35.73 22.95 6.26
CA GLN A 799 -35.44 24.39 6.22
C GLN A 799 -34.72 24.83 4.93
N GLU A 800 -34.93 26.06 4.46
CA GLU A 800 -33.96 27.18 4.51
C GLU A 800 -34.41 28.38 3.63
N GLU A 801 -33.85 29.54 3.94
CA GLU A 801 -34.38 30.89 3.75
C GLU A 801 -34.17 31.52 2.36
N GLN A 802 -35.18 32.27 1.90
CA GLN A 802 -35.02 33.43 1.01
C GLN A 802 -35.55 34.68 1.73
N LYS A 803 -34.89 35.82 1.51
CA LYS A 803 -35.52 37.14 1.58
C LYS A 803 -35.20 37.91 0.30
N ALA A 804 -36.26 38.37 -0.34
CA ALA A 804 -36.30 39.29 -1.49
C ALA A 804 -36.16 40.77 -1.00
N PRO A 805 -36.53 41.84 -1.75
CA PRO A 805 -36.81 42.00 -3.19
C PRO A 805 -36.21 43.32 -3.79
N GLU A 806 -36.67 43.67 -5.00
CA GLU A 806 -37.12 45.01 -5.45
C GLU A 806 -36.39 45.74 -6.60
N SER A 807 -37.24 46.36 -7.41
CA SER A 807 -37.03 47.02 -8.70
C SER A 807 -36.97 48.55 -8.54
N LEU A 808 -36.37 49.27 -9.49
CA LEU A 808 -36.90 50.50 -10.11
C LEU A 808 -35.93 51.13 -11.15
N LYS A 809 -36.56 51.75 -12.15
CA LYS A 809 -36.07 52.45 -13.35
C LYS A 809 -34.96 53.50 -13.14
N GLY A 810 -34.12 53.71 -14.16
CA GLY A 810 -33.37 54.96 -14.37
C GLY A 810 -32.43 55.00 -15.60
N LYS A 811 -32.94 55.56 -16.71
CA LYS A 811 -32.32 56.44 -17.74
C LYS A 811 -30.85 56.27 -18.23
N ASP A 812 -30.76 56.19 -19.57
CA ASP A 812 -29.97 56.99 -20.53
C ASP A 812 -28.42 57.08 -20.50
N LEU A 813 -27.86 56.74 -21.68
CA LEU A 813 -26.85 57.45 -22.50
C LEU A 813 -25.32 57.26 -22.29
N LYS A 814 -24.67 57.00 -23.45
CA LYS A 814 -23.27 57.31 -23.90
C LYS A 814 -22.13 56.41 -23.38
N ASP A 815 -21.04 56.12 -24.09
CA ASP A 815 -20.52 56.29 -25.47
C ASP A 815 -19.47 55.15 -25.62
N ALA A 816 -19.49 54.38 -26.70
CA ALA A 816 -18.43 54.27 -27.73
C ALA A 816 -16.97 54.17 -27.22
N GLU A 817 -16.29 53.04 -27.50
CA GLU A 817 -15.16 52.96 -28.43
C GLU A 817 -14.53 51.56 -28.49
N GLU A 818 -14.20 51.16 -29.72
CA GLU A 818 -13.56 49.92 -30.17
C GLU A 818 -12.06 49.88 -29.87
N VAL A 819 -11.47 48.67 -29.71
CA VAL A 819 -10.14 48.35 -30.27
C VAL A 819 -10.10 46.84 -30.68
N PRO A 820 -9.55 46.48 -31.86
CA PRO A 820 -9.77 45.18 -32.49
C PRO A 820 -8.57 44.21 -32.46
N ALA A 821 -8.87 42.97 -32.85
CA ALA A 821 -7.99 41.83 -33.06
C ALA A 821 -7.12 41.96 -34.32
N ILE A 822 -5.93 41.33 -34.30
CA ILE A 822 -5.06 41.12 -35.47
C ILE A 822 -4.88 39.61 -35.70
N LYS A 823 -5.01 39.22 -36.97
CA LYS A 823 -4.80 37.88 -37.56
C LYS A 823 -3.49 37.88 -38.41
N PRO A 824 -3.05 36.72 -38.96
CA PRO A 824 -1.64 36.28 -39.02
C PRO A 824 -0.92 36.65 -40.33
N ALA A 825 0.41 36.48 -40.35
CA ALA A 825 1.26 36.72 -41.52
C ALA A 825 1.73 35.42 -42.19
N GLN A 826 1.70 35.45 -43.53
CA GLN A 826 2.19 34.45 -44.50
C GLN A 826 3.66 34.67 -44.90
N GLU A 827 4.21 33.60 -45.47
CA GLU A 827 5.47 33.48 -46.21
C GLU A 827 5.68 34.53 -47.33
N HIS A 828 6.95 34.86 -47.60
CA HIS A 828 7.45 34.92 -48.99
C HIS A 828 8.99 34.87 -49.07
N ALA A 829 9.45 34.14 -50.08
CA ALA A 829 10.82 33.95 -50.51
C ALA A 829 11.34 35.10 -51.40
N GLY A 830 12.67 35.19 -51.56
CA GLY A 830 13.27 35.53 -52.86
C GLY A 830 14.33 36.64 -52.91
N ALA A 831 15.59 36.19 -52.94
CA ALA A 831 16.63 36.57 -53.91
C ALA A 831 17.48 37.86 -53.77
N THR A 832 18.80 37.57 -53.70
CA THR A 832 19.95 38.14 -54.45
C THR A 832 20.71 39.40 -53.96
N HIS A 833 22.02 39.19 -53.72
CA HIS A 833 23.23 40.00 -54.06
C HIS A 833 23.20 41.52 -53.78
N ASP A 834 24.18 42.17 -53.10
CA ASP A 834 25.62 42.14 -53.36
C ASP A 834 26.47 42.79 -52.23
N GLU A 835 27.73 42.35 -52.16
CA GLU A 835 29.00 43.06 -51.83
C GLU A 835 29.21 44.05 -50.65
N GLN A 836 30.17 43.64 -49.81
CA GLN A 836 31.41 44.35 -49.42
C GLN A 836 31.41 45.49 -48.37
N LEU A 837 32.10 45.17 -47.26
CA LEU A 837 33.18 45.94 -46.60
C LEU A 837 32.90 47.36 -46.09
N LYS A 838 32.92 47.55 -44.76
CA LYS A 838 34.05 48.23 -44.08
C LYS A 838 33.97 48.21 -42.55
N GLN A 839 35.16 48.03 -41.99
CA GLN A 839 35.56 48.07 -40.58
C GLN A 839 35.30 49.41 -39.89
N LYS A 840 35.12 49.33 -38.56
CA LYS A 840 35.61 50.20 -37.46
C LYS A 840 34.68 49.94 -36.26
N GLU A 841 35.09 49.55 -35.06
CA GLU A 841 36.37 49.39 -34.34
C GLU A 841 36.19 48.28 -33.30
#